data_AF-A0A8B7YFS4-F1
#
_entry.id   AF-A0A8B7YFS4-F1
#
_cell.length_a   1.000
_cell.length_b   1.000
_cell.length_c   1.000
_cell.angle_alpha   90.00
_cell.angle_beta   90.00
_cell.angle_gamma   90.00
#
_symmetry.space_group_name_H-M   'P 1'
#
loop_
_entity.id
_entity.type
_entity.pdbx_description
1 polymer ?
#
loop_
_entity_poly.entity_id
_entity_poly.type
_entity_poly.pdbx_seq_one_letter_code
_entity_poly.pdbx_strand_id
1 'polypeptide(L)'
;MSNFLVEDTLVINTQSSGQCCIELCQGDITQLDVRDRVDVICVSVGRLCRPQELVANVFRCLVPILNNEPGTVITPLLNTGGQGQDEAAMLVGMVEAAAKWMKAGLPLKQLKIVLYATVVKGKLIAKRMRDPEGIVKAFRNLKERYNKETFIPMAVPLEYDIYLSHCAVDSEIASMVEAKLLASKPGIRIYKGRQDPADDRDEKDGAEGSFWQEDMYKIMSRCARVVPILSPSFLASKACVDLYNMALCCNRRAQRDLLAPLYIESIQDMPTYMGLVQYIDCSPKDEVKISDGCAHLVQSLEHASMKVHIEMVIADASPLHYDIFVSYSHRDSKLAIPVVEKLQRMNPGLRIFFDIQELKAGTTWQKMLYHAIDGCRSFMALVSNSYMKSAMCIEEFNLALAKHCSLESQLRLVPVCIESLVDPLPEFRQVKLINATPGVFEPAMEIICTSLVDWIAGRGWQPQLDSIFKRKMRKILDASEYAVERRRLEFTLKYGRGEKMLKRDDVNYPPSLHGVYCPRVASEDTNSEDAPCDVAFSCAPEDRKFVSLATKILREVSPGLVIKETADTENERLALMESARKVVVFLSANYLESVEQVEEFHTILLRQRYRSPTQVLFPITLHNLPQLPTYFHLIPCEFNLFDPLWMDLFLKHVNIRALRQMYKVHADHKVERYESIGLIAAIHSLLAELQNEREQPPALKTSQQPMLLNVLLLRAEVNRLYKKVKEAGAQDGDSSDTDGKCGSSHEGSKDAESQDDDYLLNIVELPPVTESIGTGKEEPGARSIVPPESTDLILGPEREMS
;
A
#
# COMPACT_ATOMS: atom_id res chain seq x y z
N MET A 1 -12.57 37.60 9.06
CA MET A 1 -11.28 37.54 8.34
C MET A 1 -10.23 37.40 9.42
N SER A 2 -9.63 36.21 9.53
CA SER A 2 -8.87 35.81 10.72
C SER A 2 -7.61 36.65 10.94
N ASN A 3 -7.33 37.04 12.19
CA ASN A 3 -6.04 37.58 12.63
C ASN A 3 -5.00 36.44 12.81
N PHE A 4 -5.15 35.38 12.04
CA PHE A 4 -4.42 34.13 12.14
C PHE A 4 -4.07 33.65 10.74
N LEU A 5 -2.79 33.35 10.55
CA LEU A 5 -2.22 32.85 9.30
C LEU A 5 -1.69 31.45 9.54
N VAL A 6 -2.06 30.50 8.68
CA VAL A 6 -1.40 29.18 8.63
C VAL A 6 -0.15 29.35 7.76
N GLU A 7 1.02 29.12 8.35
CA GLU A 7 2.32 29.20 7.66
C GLU A 7 2.61 27.91 6.90
N ASP A 8 2.41 26.76 7.54
CA ASP A 8 2.65 25.45 6.94
C ASP A 8 1.82 24.36 7.68
N THR A 9 1.58 23.25 6.99
CA THR A 9 0.79 22.12 7.50
C THR A 9 1.55 20.82 7.29
N LEU A 10 1.75 20.09 8.38
CA LEU A 10 2.24 18.71 8.41
C LEU A 10 1.06 17.75 8.50
N VAL A 11 0.93 16.86 7.52
CA VAL A 11 -0.10 15.83 7.48
C VAL A 11 0.44 14.54 8.11
N ILE A 12 -0.36 13.93 8.98
CA ILE A 12 -0.04 12.68 9.65
C ILE A 12 -1.14 11.67 9.36
N ASN A 13 -0.78 10.61 8.64
CA ASN A 13 -1.70 9.52 8.35
C ASN A 13 -1.77 8.58 9.56
N THR A 14 -2.95 8.46 10.17
CA THR A 14 -3.20 7.56 11.30
C THR A 14 -4.18 6.45 10.89
N GLN A 15 -3.99 5.23 11.40
CA GLN A 15 -4.82 4.08 11.04
C GLN A 15 -6.23 4.15 11.66
N SER A 16 -6.40 4.81 12.80
CA SER A 16 -7.65 4.81 13.58
C SER A 16 -8.51 6.06 13.45
N SER A 17 -7.91 7.23 13.16
CA SER A 17 -8.60 8.53 13.13
C SER A 17 -8.58 9.23 11.76
N GLY A 18 -8.03 8.57 10.73
CA GLY A 18 -7.87 9.15 9.40
C GLY A 18 -6.69 10.13 9.35
N GLN A 19 -6.78 11.12 8.46
CA GLN A 19 -5.76 12.14 8.26
C GLN A 19 -5.82 13.16 9.42
N CYS A 20 -4.76 13.21 10.23
CA CYS A 20 -4.55 14.24 11.25
C CYS A 20 -3.60 15.30 10.70
N CYS A 21 -3.63 16.52 11.25
CA CYS A 21 -2.69 17.56 10.85
C CYS A 21 -2.10 18.33 12.03
N ILE A 22 -0.86 18.77 11.86
CA ILE A 22 -0.19 19.73 12.72
C ILE A 22 0.03 20.98 11.88
N GLU A 23 -0.54 22.11 12.28
CA GLU A 23 -0.40 23.39 11.61
C GLU A 23 0.55 24.29 12.38
N LEU A 24 1.52 24.87 11.68
CA LEU A 24 2.30 25.97 12.18
C LEU A 24 1.55 27.26 11.82
N CYS A 25 1.11 28.01 12.82
CA CYS A 25 0.35 29.23 12.64
C CYS A 25 1.14 30.46 13.12
N GLN A 26 0.82 31.63 12.59
CA GLN A 26 1.29 32.92 13.05
C GLN A 26 0.09 33.78 13.44
N GLY A 27 0.13 34.36 14.64
CA GLY A 27 -0.96 35.20 15.12
C GLY A 27 -0.90 35.44 16.62
N ASP A 28 -1.98 36.00 17.13
CA ASP A 28 -2.19 36.27 18.55
C ASP A 28 -3.41 35.50 19.03
N ILE A 29 -3.19 34.42 19.80
CA ILE A 29 -4.26 33.54 20.33
C ILE A 29 -5.32 34.36 21.09
N THR A 30 -4.95 35.49 21.69
CA THR A 30 -5.90 36.35 22.42
C THR A 30 -6.92 37.04 21.50
N GLN A 31 -6.70 37.01 20.18
CA GLN A 31 -7.56 37.61 19.17
C GLN A 31 -8.32 36.57 18.33
N LEU A 32 -8.47 35.34 18.83
CA LEU A 32 -9.32 34.32 18.20
C LEU A 32 -10.80 34.73 18.25
N ASP A 33 -11.51 34.51 17.16
CA ASP A 33 -12.94 34.80 17.07
C ASP A 33 -13.74 33.72 17.85
N VAL A 34 -14.76 34.15 18.61
CA VAL A 34 -15.60 33.26 19.45
C VAL A 34 -16.32 32.14 18.65
N ARG A 35 -16.39 32.27 17.32
CA ARG A 35 -17.01 31.28 16.42
C ARG A 35 -16.13 30.06 16.15
N ASP A 36 -14.83 30.14 16.45
CA ASP A 36 -13.89 29.05 16.31
C ASP A 36 -13.99 28.15 17.55
N ARG A 37 -14.85 27.12 17.53
CA ARG A 37 -14.91 26.10 18.59
C ARG A 37 -13.57 25.34 18.65
N VAL A 38 -12.63 25.81 19.45
CA VAL A 38 -11.31 25.18 19.66
C VAL A 38 -10.98 25.13 21.14
N ASP A 39 -10.39 24.01 21.58
CA ASP A 39 -9.85 23.90 22.93
C ASP A 39 -8.48 24.60 22.97
N VAL A 40 -8.37 25.63 23.82
CA VAL A 40 -7.13 26.38 24.01
C VAL A 40 -6.36 25.79 25.18
N ILE A 41 -5.12 25.35 24.91
CA ILE A 41 -4.23 24.88 25.97
C ILE A 41 -3.14 25.91 26.23
N CYS A 42 -3.06 26.36 27.48
CA CYS A 42 -1.98 27.20 27.98
C CYS A 42 -1.37 26.54 29.20
N VAL A 43 -0.11 26.09 29.07
CA VAL A 43 0.62 25.46 30.16
C VAL A 43 1.72 26.41 30.62
N SER A 44 1.65 26.85 31.88
CA SER A 44 2.70 27.65 32.52
C SER A 44 3.43 26.80 33.55
N VAL A 45 4.74 26.65 33.43
CA VAL A 45 5.55 25.84 34.35
C VAL A 45 6.75 26.65 34.84
N GLY A 46 7.16 26.41 36.09
CA GLY A 46 8.32 27.06 36.70
C GLY A 46 9.64 26.75 35.97
N ARG A 47 10.69 27.53 36.25
CA ARG A 47 11.97 27.63 35.49
C ARG A 47 12.81 26.34 35.36
N LEU A 48 12.37 25.16 35.79
CA LEU A 48 13.19 23.94 35.93
C LEU A 48 12.49 22.65 35.47
N CYS A 49 12.00 22.58 34.23
CA CYS A 49 11.55 21.32 33.62
C CYS A 49 12.14 21.17 32.22
N ARG A 50 12.49 19.92 31.84
CA ARG A 50 12.97 19.61 30.49
C ARG A 50 11.82 19.78 29.48
N PRO A 51 12.04 20.32 28.26
CA PRO A 51 11.02 20.44 27.21
C PRO A 51 10.17 19.18 27.02
N GLN A 52 10.77 18.01 27.13
CA GLN A 52 10.14 16.70 26.95
C GLN A 52 9.09 16.39 28.03
N GLU A 53 9.36 16.73 29.30
CA GLU A 53 8.42 16.53 30.41
C GLU A 53 7.19 17.44 30.29
N LEU A 54 7.40 18.65 29.79
CA LEU A 54 6.36 19.66 29.58
C LEU A 54 5.38 19.21 28.50
N VAL A 55 5.93 18.71 27.40
CA VAL A 55 5.16 18.16 26.29
C VAL A 55 4.36 16.93 26.76
N ALA A 56 4.96 16.03 27.55
CA ALA A 56 4.24 14.89 28.13
C ALA A 56 3.04 15.31 29.00
N ASN A 57 3.19 16.34 29.84
CA ASN A 57 2.10 16.86 30.66
C ASN A 57 0.93 17.41 29.83
N VAL A 58 1.22 18.06 28.70
CA VAL A 58 0.20 18.60 27.78
C VAL A 58 -0.64 17.47 27.20
N PHE A 59 0.00 16.43 26.66
CA PHE A 59 -0.71 15.30 26.04
C PHE A 59 -1.47 14.45 27.06
N ARG A 60 -0.99 14.35 28.32
CA ARG A 60 -1.75 13.74 29.42
C ARG A 60 -3.10 14.43 29.64
N CYS A 61 -3.13 15.77 29.57
CA CYS A 61 -4.35 16.55 29.74
C CYS A 61 -5.31 16.42 28.55
N LEU A 62 -4.80 16.12 27.35
CA LEU A 62 -5.62 15.97 26.15
C LEU A 62 -6.51 14.73 26.17
N VAL A 63 -6.07 13.66 26.82
CA VAL A 63 -6.86 12.42 26.93
C VAL A 63 -8.26 12.66 27.54
N PRO A 64 -8.40 13.30 28.72
CA PRO A 64 -9.71 13.62 29.29
C PRO A 64 -10.43 14.74 28.55
N ILE A 65 -9.72 15.77 28.02
CA ILE A 65 -10.35 16.91 27.34
C ILE A 65 -11.07 16.46 26.07
N LEU A 66 -10.41 15.64 25.25
CA LEU A 66 -10.98 15.14 24.00
C LEU A 66 -12.10 14.12 24.25
N ASN A 67 -12.13 13.47 25.42
CA ASN A 67 -13.17 12.56 25.86
C ASN A 67 -13.59 11.52 24.79
N ASN A 68 -12.60 10.91 24.12
CA ASN A 68 -12.78 9.96 23.01
C ASN A 68 -13.41 10.51 21.72
N GLU A 69 -13.64 11.82 21.61
CA GLU A 69 -14.14 12.47 20.40
C GLU A 69 -12.99 13.13 19.61
N PRO A 70 -13.05 13.13 18.27
CA PRO A 70 -12.08 13.83 17.44
C PRO A 70 -12.12 15.35 17.70
N GLY A 71 -11.00 15.92 18.17
CA GLY A 71 -10.92 17.33 18.54
C GLY A 71 -9.81 18.11 17.85
N THR A 72 -9.94 19.43 17.92
CA THR A 72 -8.94 20.41 17.43
C THR A 72 -8.41 21.21 18.61
N VAL A 73 -7.08 21.24 18.75
CA VAL A 73 -6.40 21.91 19.85
C VAL A 73 -5.53 23.01 19.30
N ILE A 74 -5.55 24.16 19.96
CA ILE A 74 -4.65 25.28 19.67
C ILE A 74 -3.78 25.57 20.89
N THR A 75 -2.49 25.76 20.64
CA THR A 75 -1.49 26.01 21.70
C THR A 75 -0.45 27.03 21.20
N PRO A 76 0.02 27.94 22.07
CA PRO A 76 1.24 28.68 21.76
C PRO A 76 2.45 27.74 21.77
N LEU A 77 3.56 28.20 21.22
CA LEU A 77 4.85 27.54 21.40
C LEU A 77 5.28 27.62 22.88
N LEU A 78 5.24 26.48 23.57
CA LEU A 78 5.29 26.42 25.04
C LEU A 78 6.66 26.83 25.60
N ASN A 79 6.69 27.49 26.76
CA ASN A 79 7.92 27.80 27.49
C ASN A 79 8.96 28.66 26.74
N THR A 80 8.56 29.28 25.62
CA THR A 80 9.39 30.19 24.82
C THR A 80 9.13 31.66 25.18
N GLY A 81 9.73 32.61 24.44
CA GLY A 81 9.61 34.03 24.73
C GLY A 81 10.22 34.39 26.10
N GLY A 82 9.42 34.99 26.99
CA GLY A 82 9.88 35.42 28.33
C GLY A 82 10.31 34.27 29.25
N GLN A 83 9.97 33.02 28.92
CA GLN A 83 10.38 31.83 29.65
C GLN A 83 11.75 31.28 29.19
N GLY A 84 12.27 31.74 28.06
CA GLY A 84 13.67 31.59 27.67
C GLY A 84 14.08 30.28 26.98
N GLN A 85 13.21 29.27 26.86
CA GLN A 85 13.55 28.03 26.13
C GLN A 85 13.79 28.28 24.65
N ASP A 86 14.63 27.47 24.02
CA ASP A 86 14.90 27.56 22.59
C ASP A 86 13.63 27.25 21.77
N GLU A 87 13.34 28.12 20.81
CA GLU A 87 12.08 28.07 20.07
C GLU A 87 12.05 26.92 19.05
N ALA A 88 13.17 26.65 18.38
CA ALA A 88 13.26 25.57 17.41
C ALA A 88 13.25 24.20 18.10
N ALA A 89 14.01 24.03 19.19
CA ALA A 89 14.04 22.79 19.96
C ALA A 89 12.67 22.45 20.57
N MET A 90 11.96 23.46 21.09
CA MET A 90 10.60 23.25 21.61
C MET A 90 9.63 22.86 20.50
N LEU A 91 9.71 23.51 19.33
CA LEU A 91 8.87 23.16 18.18
C LEU A 91 9.07 21.70 17.80
N VAL A 92 10.33 21.26 17.68
CA VAL A 92 10.67 19.87 17.36
C VAL A 92 10.06 18.92 18.38
N GLY A 93 10.27 19.16 19.68
CA GLY A 93 9.72 18.32 20.74
C GLY A 93 8.18 18.25 20.74
N MET A 94 7.51 19.38 20.51
CA MET A 94 6.05 19.44 20.44
C MET A 94 5.49 18.69 19.22
N VAL A 95 6.08 18.89 18.05
CA VAL A 95 5.64 18.23 16.80
C VAL A 95 5.87 16.72 16.87
N GLU A 96 7.05 16.28 17.32
CA GLU A 96 7.37 14.85 17.42
C GLU A 96 6.46 14.13 18.43
N ALA A 97 6.19 14.74 19.58
CA ALA A 97 5.26 14.16 20.55
C ALA A 97 3.82 14.15 20.03
N ALA A 98 3.35 15.23 19.41
CA ALA A 98 2.02 15.29 18.81
C ALA A 98 1.83 14.17 17.78
N ALA A 99 2.80 14.02 16.89
CA ALA A 99 2.79 12.98 15.88
C ALA A 99 2.73 11.58 16.51
N LYS A 100 3.51 11.34 17.58
CA LYS A 100 3.52 10.08 18.32
C LYS A 100 2.18 9.79 18.99
N TRP A 101 1.59 10.75 19.69
CA TRP A 101 0.29 10.58 20.35
C TRP A 101 -0.86 10.39 19.37
N MET A 102 -0.88 11.15 18.27
CA MET A 102 -1.82 10.94 17.16
C MET A 102 -1.69 9.52 16.60
N LYS A 103 -0.45 9.07 16.34
CA LYS A 103 -0.17 7.69 15.88
C LYS A 103 -0.52 6.63 16.93
N ALA A 104 -0.41 6.93 18.22
CA ALA A 104 -0.79 6.02 19.30
C ALA A 104 -2.32 5.88 19.45
N GLY A 105 -3.11 6.73 18.78
CA GLY A 105 -4.58 6.69 18.82
C GLY A 105 -5.22 7.74 19.72
N LEU A 106 -4.49 8.81 20.07
CA LEU A 106 -5.11 10.01 20.65
C LEU A 106 -6.03 10.65 19.59
N PRO A 107 -7.29 10.99 19.89
CA PRO A 107 -8.27 11.51 18.93
C PRO A 107 -8.04 13.01 18.66
N LEU A 108 -6.78 13.40 18.49
CA LEU A 108 -6.36 14.74 18.16
C LEU A 108 -6.32 14.88 16.65
N LYS A 109 -7.40 15.39 16.06
CA LYS A 109 -7.53 15.53 14.60
C LYS A 109 -6.64 16.65 14.05
N GLN A 110 -6.54 17.74 14.80
CA GLN A 110 -5.77 18.91 14.40
C GLN A 110 -5.08 19.56 15.60
N LEU A 111 -3.78 19.80 15.48
CA LEU A 111 -3.00 20.58 16.43
C LEU A 111 -2.49 21.86 15.77
N LYS A 112 -2.88 23.02 16.28
CA LYS A 112 -2.40 24.33 15.83
C LYS A 112 -1.34 24.84 16.79
N ILE A 113 -0.08 24.92 16.35
CA ILE A 113 1.03 25.50 17.11
C ILE A 113 1.20 26.94 16.65
N VAL A 114 0.95 27.89 17.55
CA VAL A 114 0.94 29.32 17.23
C VAL A 114 2.25 29.99 17.62
N LEU A 115 2.87 30.60 16.63
CA LEU A 115 3.97 31.54 16.77
C LEU A 115 3.41 32.94 17.00
N TYR A 116 3.81 33.55 18.11
CA TYR A 116 3.29 34.87 18.47
C TYR A 116 3.70 35.94 17.43
N ALA A 117 2.71 36.51 16.76
CA ALA A 117 2.90 37.51 15.71
C ALA A 117 1.72 38.47 15.61
N THR A 118 1.97 39.65 15.04
CA THR A 118 0.93 40.62 14.73
C THR A 118 0.47 40.43 13.30
N VAL A 119 -0.78 40.00 13.13
CA VAL A 119 -1.43 39.81 11.82
C VAL A 119 -2.60 40.78 11.73
N VAL A 120 -2.65 41.55 10.64
CA VAL A 120 -3.74 42.51 10.39
C VAL A 120 -4.28 42.26 8.99
N LYS A 121 -5.58 41.95 8.87
CA LYS A 121 -6.24 41.66 7.58
C LYS A 121 -5.51 40.57 6.77
N GLY A 122 -5.09 39.50 7.43
CA GLY A 122 -4.37 38.38 6.81
C GLY A 122 -2.93 38.69 6.37
N LYS A 123 -2.38 39.86 6.71
CA LYS A 123 -0.98 40.21 6.46
C LYS A 123 -0.17 40.20 7.74
N LEU A 124 0.96 39.52 7.70
CA LEU A 124 1.94 39.51 8.77
C LEU A 124 2.62 40.89 8.85
N ILE A 125 2.52 41.55 10.01
CA ILE A 125 3.08 42.89 10.25
C ILE A 125 4.35 42.80 11.09
N ALA A 126 4.39 41.92 12.09
CA ALA A 126 5.55 41.76 12.98
C ALA A 126 5.66 40.34 13.53
N LYS A 127 6.88 39.80 13.53
CA LYS A 127 7.25 38.54 14.21
C LYS A 127 7.84 38.87 15.59
N ARG A 128 7.48 38.10 16.62
CA ARG A 128 7.97 38.31 18.00
C ARG A 128 8.96 37.24 18.50
N MET A 129 9.26 36.26 17.66
CA MET A 129 10.25 35.20 17.90
C MET A 129 11.68 35.73 17.79
N ARG A 130 12.63 35.06 18.45
CA ARG A 130 14.07 35.37 18.33
C ARG A 130 14.65 34.86 17.02
N ASP A 131 14.23 33.66 16.58
CA ASP A 131 14.69 33.04 15.34
C ASP A 131 13.52 32.47 14.52
N PRO A 132 12.72 33.34 13.87
CA PRO A 132 11.58 32.90 13.09
C PRO A 132 11.96 32.02 11.88
N GLU A 133 13.15 32.19 11.32
CA GLU A 133 13.60 31.44 10.14
C GLU A 133 14.06 30.04 10.52
N GLY A 134 14.78 29.89 11.63
CA GLY A 134 15.15 28.59 12.18
C GLY A 134 13.95 27.74 12.57
N ILE A 135 12.90 28.33 13.14
CA ILE A 135 11.65 27.62 13.50
C ILE A 135 10.96 27.08 12.25
N VAL A 136 10.75 27.94 11.23
CA VAL A 136 10.10 27.52 9.97
C VAL A 136 10.93 26.46 9.26
N LYS A 137 12.26 26.59 9.27
CA LYS A 137 13.17 25.57 8.72
C LYS A 137 13.07 24.25 9.49
N ALA A 138 13.02 24.28 10.82
CA ALA A 138 12.85 23.09 11.64
C ALA A 138 11.53 22.38 11.33
N PHE A 139 10.43 23.13 11.20
CA PHE A 139 9.13 22.58 10.82
C PHE A 139 9.15 21.95 9.42
N ARG A 140 9.77 22.63 8.44
CA ARG A 140 9.92 22.09 7.07
C ARG A 140 10.74 20.80 7.05
N ASN A 141 11.84 20.75 7.81
CA ASN A 141 12.66 19.54 7.93
C ASN A 141 11.86 18.36 8.52
N LEU A 142 11.03 18.62 9.54
CA LEU A 142 10.13 17.61 10.09
C LEU A 142 9.09 17.18 9.05
N LYS A 143 8.49 18.14 8.33
CA LYS A 143 7.53 17.83 7.27
C LYS A 143 8.14 16.99 6.16
N GLU A 144 9.32 17.32 5.68
CA GLU A 144 10.03 16.52 4.69
C GLU A 144 10.37 15.12 5.20
N ARG A 145 10.77 15.00 6.47
CA ARG A 145 11.05 13.71 7.11
C ARG A 145 9.77 12.86 7.11
N TYR A 146 8.70 13.35 7.71
CA TYR A 146 7.42 12.62 7.79
C TYR A 146 6.75 12.37 6.43
N ASN A 147 7.00 13.20 5.42
CA ASN A 147 6.52 12.98 4.04
C ASN A 147 7.33 11.93 3.27
N LYS A 148 8.63 11.77 3.58
CA LYS A 148 9.51 10.76 2.97
C LYS A 148 9.38 9.40 3.65
N GLU A 149 9.04 9.39 4.94
CA GLU A 149 8.81 8.18 5.71
C GLU A 149 7.55 7.46 5.21
N THR A 150 7.75 6.36 4.46
CA THR A 150 6.65 5.45 4.15
C THR A 150 6.46 4.55 5.37
N PHE A 151 5.30 4.69 6.01
CA PHE A 151 4.95 3.85 7.13
C PHE A 151 4.38 2.55 6.63
N ILE A 152 5.06 1.47 6.98
CA ILE A 152 4.67 0.14 6.56
C ILE A 152 3.93 -0.54 7.71
N PRO A 153 2.71 -1.08 7.49
CA PRO A 153 2.09 -2.00 8.43
C PRO A 153 2.91 -3.29 8.45
N MET A 154 3.51 -3.59 9.60
CA MET A 154 4.25 -4.82 9.85
C MET A 154 3.56 -5.63 10.94
N ALA A 155 3.29 -6.90 10.63
CA ALA A 155 2.87 -7.91 11.58
C ALA A 155 4.03 -8.22 12.54
N VAL A 156 3.97 -7.72 13.77
CA VAL A 156 4.96 -7.97 14.82
C VAL A 156 4.41 -8.99 15.81
N PRO A 157 5.09 -10.12 16.06
CA PRO A 157 4.66 -11.08 17.05
C PRO A 157 4.71 -10.48 18.46
N LEU A 158 3.74 -10.85 19.29
CA LEU A 158 3.70 -10.37 20.66
C LEU A 158 4.75 -11.10 21.52
N GLU A 159 5.61 -10.31 22.14
CA GLU A 159 6.71 -10.78 23.00
C GLU A 159 6.20 -11.20 24.37
N TYR A 160 5.11 -10.58 24.84
CA TYR A 160 4.52 -10.83 26.14
C TYR A 160 3.01 -11.05 26.03
N ASP A 161 2.50 -11.89 26.92
CA ASP A 161 1.07 -12.14 27.04
C ASP A 161 0.42 -11.02 27.88
N ILE A 162 1.10 -10.57 28.94
CA ILE A 162 0.60 -9.57 29.86
C ILE A 162 1.67 -8.53 30.18
N TYR A 163 1.31 -7.25 30.08
CA TYR A 163 1.96 -6.16 30.79
C TYR A 163 1.23 -5.95 32.11
N LEU A 164 1.87 -6.22 33.24
CA LEU A 164 1.26 -5.98 34.55
C LEU A 164 1.68 -4.60 35.07
N SER A 165 0.73 -3.67 35.19
CA SER A 165 0.98 -2.31 35.66
C SER A 165 0.41 -2.11 37.06
N HIS A 166 1.23 -1.69 38.02
CA HIS A 166 0.82 -1.45 39.40
C HIS A 166 1.62 -0.32 40.05
N CYS A 167 1.10 0.25 41.13
CA CYS A 167 1.87 1.14 42.00
C CYS A 167 2.83 0.32 42.87
N ALA A 168 3.99 0.87 43.26
CA ALA A 168 4.93 0.19 44.15
C ALA A 168 4.28 -0.27 45.48
N VAL A 169 3.31 0.48 45.99
CA VAL A 169 2.55 0.14 47.21
C VAL A 169 1.66 -1.09 47.02
N ASP A 170 1.25 -1.40 45.79
CA ASP A 170 0.38 -2.53 45.46
C ASP A 170 1.17 -3.80 45.08
N SER A 171 2.47 -3.85 45.38
CA SER A 171 3.37 -4.96 44.97
C SER A 171 2.95 -6.33 45.51
N GLU A 172 2.35 -6.40 46.70
CA GLU A 172 1.85 -7.67 47.26
C GLU A 172 0.68 -8.22 46.44
N ILE A 173 -0.24 -7.35 46.03
CA ILE A 173 -1.39 -7.69 45.19
C ILE A 173 -0.93 -8.05 43.78
N ALA A 174 0.03 -7.32 43.23
CA ALA A 174 0.64 -7.65 41.95
C ALA A 174 1.27 -9.05 41.96
N SER A 175 1.97 -9.40 43.04
CA SER A 175 2.57 -10.73 43.22
C SER A 175 1.50 -11.83 43.30
N MET A 176 0.36 -11.53 43.94
CA MET A 176 -0.78 -12.45 43.98
C MET A 176 -1.39 -12.66 42.60
N VAL A 177 -1.67 -11.58 41.85
CA VAL A 177 -2.20 -11.63 40.48
C VAL A 177 -1.27 -12.45 39.58
N GLU A 178 0.04 -12.22 39.68
CA GLU A 178 1.05 -12.99 38.95
C GLU A 178 0.99 -14.49 39.28
N ALA A 179 0.93 -14.85 40.56
CA ALA A 179 0.85 -16.25 40.98
C ALA A 179 -0.41 -16.94 40.44
N LYS A 180 -1.55 -16.23 40.43
CA LYS A 180 -2.82 -16.77 39.87
C LYS A 180 -2.75 -16.91 38.34
N LEU A 181 -2.18 -15.93 37.64
CA LEU A 181 -1.95 -16.01 36.19
C LEU A 181 -1.05 -17.19 35.80
N LEU A 182 0.04 -17.41 36.54
CA LEU A 182 0.95 -18.56 36.34
C LEU A 182 0.26 -19.89 36.66
N ALA A 183 -0.60 -19.93 37.69
CA ALA A 183 -1.38 -21.13 38.00
C ALA A 183 -2.38 -21.48 36.90
N SER A 184 -3.02 -20.48 36.28
CA SER A 184 -3.95 -20.68 35.15
C SER A 184 -3.23 -20.99 33.84
N LYS A 185 -2.03 -20.44 33.60
CA LYS A 185 -1.20 -20.71 32.42
C LYS A 185 0.28 -20.76 32.83
N PRO A 186 0.86 -21.95 33.04
CA PRO A 186 2.25 -22.11 33.49
C PRO A 186 3.32 -21.48 32.58
N GLY A 187 3.02 -21.31 31.28
CA GLY A 187 3.90 -20.69 30.30
C GLY A 187 3.59 -19.22 29.98
N ILE A 188 2.82 -18.51 30.82
CA ILE A 188 2.44 -17.12 30.55
C ILE A 188 3.66 -16.19 30.62
N ARG A 189 3.80 -15.33 29.61
CA ARG A 189 4.90 -14.35 29.53
C ARG A 189 4.44 -13.01 30.10
N ILE A 190 4.89 -12.67 31.29
CA ILE A 190 4.51 -11.43 31.98
C ILE A 190 5.68 -10.45 31.95
N TYR A 191 5.46 -9.26 31.38
CA TYR A 191 6.41 -8.16 31.45
C TYR A 191 6.27 -7.40 32.77
N LYS A 192 7.40 -7.17 33.44
CA LYS A 192 7.51 -6.35 34.66
C LYS A 192 8.32 -5.10 34.32
N GLY A 193 7.64 -3.97 34.14
CA GLY A 193 8.27 -2.70 33.74
C GLY A 193 8.73 -1.81 34.90
N ARG A 194 9.58 -0.81 34.59
CA ARG A 194 10.06 0.25 35.50
C ARG A 194 8.89 1.00 36.15
N GLN A 195 8.94 1.17 37.48
CA GLN A 195 7.78 1.59 38.28
C GLN A 195 7.82 3.05 38.76
N ASP A 196 9.00 3.68 38.84
CA ASP A 196 9.15 5.07 39.31
C ASP A 196 10.42 5.74 38.71
N PRO A 197 10.38 6.99 38.21
CA PRO A 197 11.58 7.76 37.83
C PRO A 197 12.57 8.07 38.97
N ALA A 198 12.23 7.78 40.23
CA ALA A 198 13.12 7.99 41.37
C ALA A 198 14.28 6.97 41.51
N ASP A 199 14.29 5.89 40.71
CA ASP A 199 15.34 4.87 40.74
C ASP A 199 16.66 5.31 40.06
N ASP A 200 16.69 6.44 39.36
CA ASP A 200 17.87 6.99 38.69
C ASP A 200 18.69 7.93 39.60
N ARG A 201 19.24 7.40 40.70
CA ARG A 201 20.35 8.04 41.44
C ARG A 201 21.71 7.40 41.19
N ASP A 202 21.87 6.67 40.09
CA ASP A 202 23.19 6.25 39.60
C ASP A 202 23.63 7.15 38.42
N GLU A 203 24.21 8.29 38.77
CA GLU A 203 25.12 9.04 37.91
C GLU A 203 26.31 8.14 37.57
N LYS A 204 26.33 7.51 36.37
CA LYS A 204 27.62 7.05 35.83
C LYS A 204 27.78 6.94 34.33
N ASP A 205 26.72 6.88 33.54
CA ASP A 205 26.87 6.83 32.08
C ASP A 205 26.11 7.98 31.43
N GLY A 206 26.84 8.98 30.94
CA GLY A 206 26.35 10.19 30.28
C GLY A 206 25.71 9.95 28.91
N ALA A 207 24.73 9.05 28.82
CA ALA A 207 23.83 8.91 27.70
C ALA A 207 22.55 9.71 27.99
N GLU A 208 22.45 10.87 27.36
CA GLU A 208 21.39 11.86 27.53
C GLU A 208 19.99 11.30 27.17
N GLY A 209 19.08 11.31 28.14
CA GLY A 209 17.68 11.76 27.95
C GLY A 209 16.75 10.98 27.02
N SER A 210 17.04 9.73 26.64
CA SER A 210 16.18 8.97 25.74
C SER A 210 14.98 8.33 26.45
N PHE A 211 13.79 8.68 25.98
CA PHE A 211 12.80 7.67 25.54
C PHE A 211 11.98 6.79 26.48
N TRP A 212 11.71 7.20 27.74
CA TRP A 212 10.77 6.42 28.58
C TRP A 212 9.40 6.17 27.91
N GLN A 213 8.88 7.11 27.11
CA GLN A 213 7.63 6.92 26.34
C GLN A 213 7.77 6.04 25.08
N GLU A 214 8.90 6.03 24.34
CA GLU A 214 9.04 5.07 23.21
C GLU A 214 9.21 3.67 23.74
N ASP A 215 10.05 3.49 24.76
CA ASP A 215 10.30 2.17 25.30
C ASP A 215 9.01 1.57 25.84
N MET A 216 8.21 2.34 26.59
CA MET A 216 6.97 1.81 27.15
C MET A 216 5.88 1.60 26.10
N TYR A 217 5.73 2.50 25.12
CA TYR A 217 4.81 2.29 24.00
C TYR A 217 5.18 1.01 23.23
N LYS A 218 6.46 0.87 22.86
CA LYS A 218 6.99 -0.27 22.10
C LYS A 218 6.81 -1.59 22.86
N ILE A 219 6.92 -1.56 24.18
CA ILE A 219 6.68 -2.75 25.00
C ILE A 219 5.18 -3.05 25.10
N MET A 220 4.33 -2.05 25.34
CA MET A 220 2.87 -2.22 25.41
C MET A 220 2.27 -2.71 24.09
N SER A 221 2.76 -2.21 22.94
CA SER A 221 2.32 -2.66 21.62
C SER A 221 2.68 -4.13 21.36
N ARG A 222 3.72 -4.64 22.03
CA ARG A 222 4.18 -6.04 22.00
C ARG A 222 3.56 -6.94 23.07
N CYS A 223 2.61 -6.41 23.87
CA CYS A 223 1.85 -7.18 24.85
C CYS A 223 0.45 -7.53 24.32
N ALA A 224 -0.05 -8.73 24.61
CA ALA A 224 -1.41 -9.12 24.25
C ALA A 224 -2.47 -8.42 25.11
N ARG A 225 -2.22 -8.30 26.41
CA ARG A 225 -3.03 -7.54 27.36
C ARG A 225 -2.17 -6.59 28.19
N VAL A 226 -2.71 -5.43 28.53
CA VAL A 226 -2.20 -4.53 29.57
C VAL A 226 -3.17 -4.60 30.73
N VAL A 227 -2.68 -5.00 31.90
CA VAL A 227 -3.46 -5.24 33.11
C VAL A 227 -3.04 -4.24 34.20
N PRO A 228 -3.70 -3.06 34.27
CA PRO A 228 -3.56 -2.16 35.40
C PRO A 228 -4.23 -2.70 36.66
N ILE A 229 -3.54 -2.62 37.80
CA ILE A 229 -4.11 -2.85 39.12
C ILE A 229 -4.65 -1.52 39.63
N LEU A 230 -5.97 -1.30 39.48
CA LEU A 230 -6.61 -0.05 39.89
C LEU A 230 -6.85 -0.02 41.39
N SER A 231 -6.22 0.97 42.04
CA SER A 231 -6.30 1.29 43.46
C SER A 231 -6.25 2.81 43.65
N PRO A 232 -6.56 3.34 44.85
CA PRO A 232 -6.31 4.74 45.17
C PRO A 232 -4.84 5.16 44.97
N SER A 233 -3.89 4.28 45.33
CA SER A 233 -2.44 4.50 45.16
C SER A 233 -2.03 4.55 43.69
N PHE A 234 -2.67 3.74 42.84
CA PHE A 234 -2.45 3.76 41.39
C PHE A 234 -2.79 5.13 40.79
N LEU A 235 -3.94 5.70 41.16
CA LEU A 235 -4.35 7.02 40.66
C LEU A 235 -3.54 8.18 41.22
N ALA A 236 -2.98 8.03 42.43
CA ALA A 236 -2.07 9.01 43.00
C ALA A 236 -0.72 9.07 42.25
N SER A 237 -0.34 7.99 41.57
CA SER A 237 0.92 7.91 40.80
C SER A 237 0.76 8.46 39.38
N LYS A 238 1.47 9.56 39.09
CA LYS A 238 1.50 10.15 37.73
C LYS A 238 2.04 9.17 36.69
N ALA A 239 3.04 8.36 37.05
CA ALA A 239 3.63 7.36 36.17
C ALA A 239 2.61 6.26 35.82
N CYS A 240 1.85 5.77 36.81
CA CYS A 240 0.80 4.76 36.60
C CYS A 240 -0.32 5.31 35.70
N VAL A 241 -0.75 6.56 35.94
CA VAL A 241 -1.77 7.23 35.11
C VAL A 241 -1.30 7.43 33.67
N ASP A 242 -0.02 7.75 33.46
CA ASP A 242 0.55 7.86 32.11
C ASP A 242 0.53 6.52 31.36
N LEU A 243 0.94 5.45 32.02
CA LEU A 243 0.92 4.10 31.45
C LEU A 243 -0.51 3.67 31.11
N TYR A 244 -1.47 3.95 31.99
CA TYR A 244 -2.89 3.69 31.73
C TYR A 244 -3.38 4.44 30.48
N ASN A 245 -3.08 5.74 30.39
CA ASN A 245 -3.50 6.58 29.27
C ASN A 245 -2.87 6.12 27.94
N MET A 246 -1.61 5.70 27.97
CA MET A 246 -0.94 5.11 26.82
C MET A 246 -1.62 3.80 26.40
N ALA A 247 -1.91 2.92 27.35
CA ALA A 247 -2.60 1.66 27.10
C ALA A 247 -4.02 1.88 26.53
N LEU A 248 -4.74 2.90 27.01
CA LEU A 248 -6.05 3.31 26.47
C LEU A 248 -5.95 3.78 25.01
N CYS A 249 -4.92 4.54 24.66
CA CYS A 249 -4.64 4.93 23.27
C CYS A 249 -4.34 3.69 22.41
N CYS A 250 -3.44 2.82 22.85
CA CYS A 250 -3.10 1.58 22.13
C CYS A 250 -4.31 0.66 21.94
N ASN A 251 -5.20 0.56 22.94
CA ASN A 251 -6.44 -0.20 22.89
C ASN A 251 -7.37 0.30 21.77
N ARG A 252 -7.48 1.62 21.60
CA ARG A 252 -8.25 2.25 20.51
C ARG A 252 -7.63 1.99 19.14
N ARG A 253 -6.30 2.16 19.04
CA ARG A 253 -5.57 1.98 17.78
C ARG A 253 -5.68 0.54 17.28
N ALA A 254 -5.36 -0.41 18.13
CA ALA A 254 -5.21 -1.80 17.73
C ALA A 254 -6.55 -2.52 17.48
N GLN A 255 -7.70 -1.86 17.69
CA GLN A 255 -9.05 -2.44 17.62
C GLN A 255 -9.16 -3.83 18.28
N ARG A 256 -8.34 -4.05 19.30
CA ARG A 256 -8.23 -5.29 20.07
C ARG A 256 -8.50 -4.97 21.53
N ASP A 257 -8.98 -5.96 22.25
CA ASP A 257 -9.20 -5.87 23.70
C ASP A 257 -7.84 -5.96 24.43
N LEU A 258 -7.05 -4.89 24.34
CA LEU A 258 -5.71 -4.75 24.93
C LEU A 258 -5.80 -4.39 26.42
N LEU A 259 -6.61 -3.39 26.79
CA LEU A 259 -6.66 -2.85 28.14
C LEU A 259 -7.65 -3.64 29.00
N ALA A 260 -7.17 -4.25 30.08
CA ALA A 260 -7.98 -5.08 30.97
C ALA A 260 -7.71 -4.77 32.45
N PRO A 261 -8.27 -3.67 32.98
CA PRO A 261 -8.01 -3.24 34.35
C PRO A 261 -8.63 -4.18 35.38
N LEU A 262 -7.87 -4.50 36.42
CA LEU A 262 -8.35 -5.17 37.63
C LEU A 262 -8.70 -4.10 38.66
N TYR A 263 -9.97 -3.98 39.01
CA TYR A 263 -10.44 -3.05 40.03
C TYR A 263 -10.39 -3.72 41.40
N ILE A 264 -9.40 -3.35 42.21
CA ILE A 264 -9.08 -4.09 43.44
C ILE A 264 -9.64 -3.41 44.70
N GLU A 265 -9.74 -2.09 44.71
CA GLU A 265 -10.14 -1.31 45.88
C GLU A 265 -11.02 -0.13 45.48
N SER A 266 -11.90 0.30 46.39
CA SER A 266 -12.81 1.41 46.13
C SER A 266 -12.05 2.72 45.91
N ILE A 267 -12.38 3.41 44.81
CA ILE A 267 -11.78 4.68 44.41
C ILE A 267 -12.86 5.76 44.50
N GLN A 268 -12.64 6.76 45.35
CA GLN A 268 -13.60 7.87 45.56
C GLN A 268 -13.68 8.80 44.34
N ASP A 269 -12.54 9.19 43.77
CA ASP A 269 -12.44 10.17 42.68
C ASP A 269 -11.93 9.51 41.39
N MET A 270 -12.69 8.56 40.83
CA MET A 270 -12.34 7.91 39.56
C MET A 270 -12.51 8.91 38.41
N PRO A 271 -11.47 9.16 37.58
CA PRO A 271 -11.63 10.02 36.41
C PRO A 271 -12.69 9.46 35.46
N THR A 272 -13.59 10.31 34.95
CA THR A 272 -14.75 9.90 34.15
C THR A 272 -14.40 8.98 32.99
N TYR A 273 -13.33 9.30 32.24
CA TYR A 273 -12.91 8.51 31.09
C TYR A 273 -12.38 7.11 31.47
N MET A 274 -11.80 6.95 32.68
CA MET A 274 -11.40 5.64 33.19
C MET A 274 -12.61 4.83 33.65
N GLY A 275 -13.63 5.49 34.21
CA GLY A 275 -14.89 4.84 34.61
C GLY A 275 -15.72 4.31 33.44
N LEU A 276 -15.47 4.80 32.22
CA LEU A 276 -16.10 4.30 30.99
C LEU A 276 -15.42 3.04 30.42
N VAL A 277 -14.25 2.68 30.93
CA VAL A 277 -13.52 1.48 30.52
C VAL A 277 -14.06 0.28 31.29
N GLN A 278 -14.30 -0.83 30.60
CA GLN A 278 -14.69 -2.08 31.24
C GLN A 278 -13.55 -2.59 32.12
N TYR A 279 -13.84 -2.88 33.39
CA TYR A 279 -12.90 -3.45 34.35
C TYR A 279 -13.42 -4.78 34.90
N ILE A 280 -12.50 -5.60 35.40
CA ILE A 280 -12.79 -6.82 36.14
C ILE A 280 -12.84 -6.42 37.63
N ASP A 281 -14.01 -6.50 38.24
CA ASP A 281 -14.20 -6.14 39.65
C ASP A 281 -13.70 -7.26 40.57
N CYS A 282 -12.60 -6.99 41.26
CA CYS A 282 -11.99 -7.85 42.27
C CYS A 282 -12.06 -7.23 43.66
N SER A 283 -12.91 -6.22 43.86
CA SER A 283 -12.96 -5.47 45.10
C SER A 283 -13.78 -6.17 46.21
N PRO A 284 -13.43 -5.94 47.49
CA PRO A 284 -12.17 -5.37 47.96
C PRO A 284 -11.11 -6.48 48.14
N LYS A 285 -10.10 -6.54 47.26
CA LYS A 285 -8.97 -7.49 47.33
C LYS A 285 -9.41 -8.96 47.50
N ASP A 286 -10.50 -9.35 46.84
CA ASP A 286 -11.07 -10.69 46.95
C ASP A 286 -10.24 -11.69 46.12
N GLU A 287 -9.56 -12.62 46.80
CA GLU A 287 -8.66 -13.59 46.16
C GLU A 287 -9.39 -14.50 45.16
N VAL A 288 -10.66 -14.84 45.42
CA VAL A 288 -11.46 -15.68 44.52
C VAL A 288 -11.76 -14.90 43.25
N LYS A 289 -12.22 -13.65 43.37
CA LYS A 289 -12.48 -12.79 42.20
C LYS A 289 -11.21 -12.50 41.40
N ILE A 290 -10.06 -12.34 42.06
CA ILE A 290 -8.77 -12.18 41.39
C ILE A 290 -8.45 -13.45 40.58
N SER A 291 -8.64 -14.62 41.18
CA SER A 291 -8.41 -15.91 40.51
C SER A 291 -9.31 -16.08 39.29
N ASP A 292 -10.61 -15.79 39.42
CA ASP A 292 -11.58 -15.87 38.32
C ASP A 292 -11.23 -14.85 37.21
N GLY A 293 -10.87 -13.63 37.60
CA GLY A 293 -10.39 -12.59 36.68
C GLY A 293 -9.15 -13.02 35.89
N CYS A 294 -8.18 -13.64 36.56
CA CYS A 294 -6.97 -14.19 35.92
C CYS A 294 -7.31 -15.32 34.94
N ALA A 295 -8.23 -16.21 35.30
CA ALA A 295 -8.69 -17.28 34.42
C ALA A 295 -9.38 -16.73 33.16
N HIS A 296 -10.24 -15.71 33.31
CA HIS A 296 -10.88 -15.02 32.19
C HIS A 296 -9.85 -14.32 31.27
N LEU A 297 -8.84 -13.66 31.85
CA LEU A 297 -7.76 -13.05 31.08
C LEU A 297 -6.99 -14.11 30.29
N VAL A 298 -6.65 -15.25 30.90
CA VAL A 298 -5.97 -16.36 30.21
C VAL A 298 -6.82 -16.91 29.07
N GLN A 299 -8.12 -17.11 29.28
CA GLN A 299 -9.02 -17.58 28.24
C GLN A 299 -9.06 -16.61 27.04
N SER A 300 -9.07 -15.29 27.31
CA SER A 300 -9.04 -14.29 26.24
C SER A 300 -7.78 -14.36 25.38
N LEU A 301 -6.63 -14.77 25.96
CA LEU A 301 -5.35 -14.88 25.27
C LEU A 301 -5.26 -16.07 24.29
N GLU A 302 -6.18 -17.05 24.36
CA GLU A 302 -6.14 -18.26 23.51
C GLU A 302 -6.69 -18.02 22.09
N HIS A 303 -7.22 -16.83 21.81
CA HIS A 303 -7.76 -16.46 20.50
C HIS A 303 -6.63 -16.16 19.48
N ALA A 304 -6.65 -16.84 18.32
CA ALA A 304 -5.59 -16.75 17.30
C ALA A 304 -5.32 -15.32 16.76
N SER A 305 -6.33 -14.44 16.78
CA SER A 305 -6.22 -13.03 16.39
C SER A 305 -5.38 -12.18 17.37
N MET A 306 -4.95 -12.72 18.51
CA MET A 306 -4.19 -12.00 19.54
C MET A 306 -2.71 -12.38 19.59
N LYS A 307 -2.14 -13.02 18.57
CA LYS A 307 -0.70 -13.42 18.59
C LYS A 307 0.25 -12.43 17.92
N VAL A 308 -0.30 -11.55 17.08
CA VAL A 308 0.45 -10.62 16.23
C VAL A 308 -0.28 -9.28 16.22
N HIS A 309 0.43 -8.16 16.19
CA HIS A 309 -0.13 -6.81 16.07
C HIS A 309 0.52 -6.06 14.91
N ILE A 310 -0.24 -5.17 14.25
CA ILE A 310 0.24 -4.32 13.16
C ILE A 310 0.93 -3.07 13.71
N GLU A 311 2.26 -3.06 13.70
CA GLU A 311 3.07 -1.87 13.99
C GLU A 311 3.33 -1.07 12.70
N MET A 312 3.39 0.25 12.81
CA MET A 312 3.73 1.14 11.69
C MET A 312 5.20 1.51 11.82
N VAL A 313 6.05 0.89 10.99
CA VAL A 313 7.51 1.08 11.05
C VAL A 313 7.93 2.14 10.03
N ILE A 314 8.87 3.00 10.44
CA ILE A 314 9.52 3.99 9.57
C ILE A 314 10.51 3.24 8.66
N ALA A 315 10.30 3.26 7.35
CA ALA A 315 11.26 2.74 6.38
C ALA A 315 12.08 3.89 5.77
N ASP A 316 13.41 3.80 5.88
CA ASP A 316 14.35 4.73 5.26
C ASP A 316 14.55 4.35 3.78
N ALA A 317 14.33 5.32 2.87
CA ALA A 317 14.68 5.34 1.45
C ALA A 317 14.78 4.00 0.67
N SER A 318 13.75 3.16 0.72
CA SER A 318 13.26 2.29 -0.37
C SER A 318 11.94 1.68 0.13
N PRO A 319 10.79 2.31 -0.19
CA PRO A 319 9.66 2.35 0.73
C PRO A 319 8.89 1.04 0.95
N LEU A 320 9.26 -0.09 0.31
CA LEU A 320 8.41 -1.30 0.25
C LEU A 320 9.18 -2.62 0.13
N HIS A 321 10.44 -2.69 0.57
CA HIS A 321 11.19 -3.94 0.40
C HIS A 321 10.74 -4.99 1.42
N TYR A 322 10.01 -6.01 0.98
CA TYR A 322 9.68 -7.19 1.79
C TYR A 322 10.54 -8.37 1.37
N ASP A 323 10.87 -9.25 2.31
CA ASP A 323 11.53 -10.49 1.95
C ASP A 323 10.52 -11.50 1.41
N ILE A 324 9.35 -11.59 2.03
CA ILE A 324 8.29 -12.52 1.66
C ILE A 324 6.93 -11.81 1.69
N PHE A 325 6.15 -11.97 0.64
CA PHE A 325 4.72 -11.66 0.62
C PHE A 325 3.95 -12.98 0.72
N VAL A 326 3.05 -13.11 1.70
CA VAL A 326 2.19 -14.31 1.84
C VAL A 326 0.76 -13.95 1.42
N SER A 327 0.37 -14.38 0.23
CA SER A 327 -0.99 -14.23 -0.29
C SER A 327 -1.82 -15.48 0.03
N TYR A 328 -3.03 -15.28 0.53
CA TYR A 328 -3.93 -16.36 0.92
C TYR A 328 -5.40 -15.87 0.91
N SER A 329 -6.37 -16.80 0.86
CA SER A 329 -7.77 -16.42 1.10
C SER A 329 -8.03 -16.28 2.59
N HIS A 330 -8.78 -15.26 3.03
CA HIS A 330 -9.15 -15.08 4.44
C HIS A 330 -9.76 -16.34 5.10
N ARG A 331 -10.43 -17.18 4.30
CA ARG A 331 -11.00 -18.47 4.73
C ARG A 331 -9.94 -19.50 5.14
N ASP A 332 -8.69 -19.29 4.71
CA ASP A 332 -7.55 -20.17 4.91
C ASP A 332 -6.55 -19.61 5.96
N SER A 333 -6.95 -18.57 6.70
CA SER A 333 -6.14 -17.95 7.78
C SER A 333 -5.58 -18.95 8.78
N LYS A 334 -6.34 -20.00 9.11
CA LYS A 334 -5.91 -21.09 10.00
C LYS A 334 -4.66 -21.83 9.52
N LEU A 335 -4.43 -21.89 8.21
CA LEU A 335 -3.25 -22.50 7.60
C LEU A 335 -2.15 -21.46 7.32
N ALA A 336 -2.54 -20.23 7.00
CA ALA A 336 -1.58 -19.17 6.66
C ALA A 336 -0.81 -18.62 7.88
N ILE A 337 -1.49 -18.44 9.04
CA ILE A 337 -0.87 -17.93 10.27
C ILE A 337 0.30 -18.82 10.73
N PRO A 338 0.16 -20.16 10.85
CA PRO A 338 1.28 -21.03 11.21
C PRO A 338 2.49 -20.94 10.27
N VAL A 339 2.26 -20.71 8.97
CA VAL A 339 3.35 -20.56 7.98
C VAL A 339 4.17 -19.31 8.27
N VAL A 340 3.51 -18.20 8.57
CA VAL A 340 4.17 -16.93 8.91
C VAL A 340 4.89 -17.04 10.25
N GLU A 341 4.24 -17.62 11.27
CA GLU A 341 4.89 -17.90 12.57
C GLU A 341 6.14 -18.77 12.39
N LYS A 342 6.11 -19.74 11.47
CA LYS A 342 7.26 -20.59 11.16
C LYS A 342 8.39 -19.81 10.50
N LEU A 343 8.12 -19.04 9.45
CA LEU A 343 9.11 -18.18 8.80
C LEU A 343 9.76 -17.21 9.80
N GLN A 344 8.95 -16.56 10.65
CA GLN A 344 9.45 -15.63 11.66
C GLN A 344 10.28 -16.31 12.75
N ARG A 345 9.91 -17.53 13.18
CA ARG A 345 10.74 -18.34 14.10
C ARG A 345 12.09 -18.71 13.50
N MET A 346 12.13 -19.04 12.21
CA MET A 346 13.36 -19.42 11.53
C MET A 346 14.30 -18.23 11.31
N ASN A 347 13.75 -17.05 11.06
CA ASN A 347 14.52 -15.82 10.97
C ASN A 347 13.67 -14.62 11.41
N PRO A 348 13.85 -14.13 12.66
CA PRO A 348 13.10 -13.00 13.20
C PRO A 348 13.31 -11.68 12.44
N GLY A 349 14.37 -11.57 11.64
CA GLY A 349 14.68 -10.40 10.83
C GLY A 349 13.96 -10.36 9.47
N LEU A 350 13.18 -11.39 9.12
CA LEU A 350 12.40 -11.37 7.88
C LEU A 350 11.32 -10.30 7.91
N ARG A 351 11.27 -9.50 6.84
CA ARG A 351 10.15 -8.60 6.58
C ARG A 351 9.09 -9.34 5.79
N ILE A 352 8.06 -9.81 6.50
CA ILE A 352 6.96 -10.56 5.91
C ILE A 352 5.75 -9.65 5.76
N PHE A 353 5.19 -9.58 4.56
CA PHE A 353 3.89 -8.98 4.33
C PHE A 353 2.80 -10.04 4.49
N PHE A 354 1.97 -9.89 5.51
CA PHE A 354 0.91 -10.83 5.86
C PHE A 354 -0.26 -10.12 6.56
N ASP A 355 -1.48 -10.52 6.21
CA ASP A 355 -2.75 -10.18 6.85
C ASP A 355 -2.99 -8.69 7.18
N ILE A 356 -3.73 -7.98 6.31
CA ILE A 356 -4.01 -6.54 6.46
C ILE A 356 -5.49 -6.24 6.72
N GLN A 357 -6.26 -7.15 7.33
CA GLN A 357 -7.68 -6.85 7.57
C GLN A 357 -7.94 -5.75 8.62
N GLU A 358 -6.98 -5.38 9.48
CA GLU A 358 -7.20 -4.29 10.45
C GLU A 358 -7.16 -2.88 9.84
N LEU A 359 -6.73 -2.72 8.58
CA LEU A 359 -6.82 -1.44 7.87
C LEU A 359 -8.19 -1.33 7.19
N LYS A 360 -9.13 -0.69 7.88
CA LYS A 360 -10.45 -0.31 7.34
C LYS A 360 -10.32 0.50 6.04
N ALA A 361 -11.26 0.23 5.14
CA ALA A 361 -11.44 0.71 3.76
C ALA A 361 -10.89 2.11 3.41
N GLY A 362 -10.10 2.16 2.33
CA GLY A 362 -9.64 3.39 1.67
C GLY A 362 -8.77 3.07 0.44
N THR A 363 -8.59 4.06 -0.46
CA THR A 363 -7.75 4.03 -1.67
C THR A 363 -6.28 3.69 -1.36
N THR A 364 -5.80 4.13 -0.20
CA THR A 364 -4.42 3.94 0.30
C THR A 364 -4.05 2.47 0.49
N TRP A 365 -5.01 1.60 0.79
CA TRP A 365 -4.74 0.17 1.03
C TRP A 365 -4.32 -0.56 -0.26
N GLN A 366 -5.03 -0.34 -1.36
CA GLN A 366 -4.72 -1.00 -2.63
C GLN A 366 -3.38 -0.52 -3.19
N LYS A 367 -3.06 0.77 -2.97
CA LYS A 367 -1.74 1.33 -3.24
C LYS A 367 -0.66 0.54 -2.51
N MET A 368 -0.78 0.38 -1.18
CA MET A 368 0.20 -0.37 -0.37
C MET A 368 0.32 -1.83 -0.80
N LEU A 369 -0.78 -2.49 -1.16
CA LEU A 369 -0.78 -3.88 -1.60
C LEU A 369 0.10 -4.10 -2.84
N TYR A 370 -0.17 -3.37 -3.92
CA TYR A 370 0.60 -3.53 -5.17
C TYR A 370 2.06 -3.14 -4.99
N HIS A 371 2.29 -2.12 -4.18
CA HIS A 371 3.61 -1.67 -3.80
C HIS A 371 4.40 -2.71 -2.99
N ALA A 372 3.75 -3.42 -2.06
CA ALA A 372 4.36 -4.51 -1.31
C ALA A 372 4.73 -5.69 -2.21
N ILE A 373 3.89 -6.01 -3.19
CA ILE A 373 4.22 -7.00 -4.24
C ILE A 373 5.38 -6.50 -5.10
N ASP A 374 5.39 -5.20 -5.41
CA ASP A 374 6.45 -4.62 -6.23
C ASP A 374 7.82 -4.68 -5.56
N GLY A 375 7.87 -4.55 -4.24
CA GLY A 375 9.10 -4.58 -3.46
C GLY A 375 9.42 -5.92 -2.78
N CYS A 376 8.60 -6.97 -2.93
CA CYS A 376 8.91 -8.25 -2.31
C CYS A 376 9.92 -9.09 -3.11
N ARG A 377 10.81 -9.81 -2.41
CA ARG A 377 11.76 -10.75 -3.04
C ARG A 377 11.12 -12.10 -3.38
N SER A 378 10.21 -12.56 -2.54
CA SER A 378 9.41 -13.75 -2.79
C SER A 378 7.93 -13.49 -2.57
N PHE A 379 7.09 -14.09 -3.41
CA PHE A 379 5.64 -14.09 -3.27
C PHE A 379 5.18 -15.54 -3.09
N MET A 380 4.70 -15.89 -1.90
CA MET A 380 4.11 -17.19 -1.59
C MET A 380 2.60 -17.11 -1.73
N ALA A 381 2.01 -17.91 -2.62
CA ALA A 381 0.55 -17.97 -2.81
C ALA A 381 0.01 -19.27 -2.23
N LEU A 382 -0.81 -19.22 -1.18
CA LEU A 382 -1.52 -20.36 -0.63
C LEU A 382 -2.84 -20.55 -1.40
N VAL A 383 -2.78 -21.35 -2.46
CA VAL A 383 -3.84 -21.53 -3.45
C VAL A 383 -4.86 -22.56 -2.97
N SER A 384 -6.10 -22.11 -2.82
CA SER A 384 -7.31 -22.89 -2.50
C SER A 384 -8.45 -22.54 -3.48
N ASN A 385 -9.57 -23.27 -3.44
CA ASN A 385 -10.80 -22.91 -4.14
C ASN A 385 -11.34 -21.55 -3.70
N SER A 386 -11.15 -21.17 -2.43
CA SER A 386 -11.53 -19.86 -1.92
C SER A 386 -10.59 -18.76 -2.43
N TYR A 387 -9.30 -19.07 -2.64
CA TYR A 387 -8.33 -18.20 -3.28
C TYR A 387 -8.73 -17.93 -4.74
N MET A 388 -9.06 -18.97 -5.51
CA MET A 388 -9.43 -18.85 -6.92
C MET A 388 -10.70 -18.02 -7.16
N LYS A 389 -11.60 -17.95 -6.18
CA LYS A 389 -12.84 -17.15 -6.23
C LYS A 389 -12.64 -15.69 -5.82
N SER A 390 -11.49 -15.33 -5.26
CA SER A 390 -11.19 -13.99 -4.78
C SER A 390 -10.50 -13.18 -5.87
N ALA A 391 -11.20 -12.19 -6.45
CA ALA A 391 -10.63 -11.31 -7.47
C ALA A 391 -9.35 -10.61 -7.00
N MET A 392 -9.28 -10.27 -5.72
CA MET A 392 -8.10 -9.68 -5.09
C MET A 392 -6.90 -10.65 -5.09
N CYS A 393 -7.11 -11.89 -4.62
CA CYS A 393 -6.04 -12.90 -4.60
C CYS A 393 -5.54 -13.23 -6.01
N ILE A 394 -6.44 -13.23 -7.00
CA ILE A 394 -6.09 -13.41 -8.42
C ILE A 394 -5.28 -12.23 -8.95
N GLU A 395 -5.63 -10.99 -8.62
CA GLU A 395 -4.85 -9.82 -9.04
C GLU A 395 -3.45 -9.80 -8.43
N GLU A 396 -3.33 -10.11 -7.14
CA GLU A 396 -2.03 -10.22 -6.47
C GLU A 396 -1.17 -11.29 -7.13
N PHE A 397 -1.77 -12.45 -7.43
CA PHE A 397 -1.11 -13.54 -8.14
C PHE A 397 -0.66 -13.13 -9.54
N ASN A 398 -1.52 -12.46 -10.31
CA ASN A 398 -1.22 -12.01 -11.67
C ASN A 398 -0.07 -11.00 -11.69
N LEU A 399 -0.05 -10.08 -10.73
CA LEU A 399 1.04 -9.11 -10.58
C LEU A 399 2.35 -9.81 -10.21
N ALA A 400 2.32 -10.71 -9.22
CA ALA A 400 3.49 -11.49 -8.84
C ALA A 400 4.01 -12.38 -9.98
N LEU A 401 3.11 -12.97 -10.76
CA LEU A 401 3.44 -13.78 -11.94
C LEU A 401 4.09 -12.93 -13.04
N ALA A 402 3.55 -11.74 -13.34
CA ALA A 402 4.15 -10.80 -14.28
C ALA A 402 5.58 -10.44 -13.88
N LYS A 403 5.81 -10.15 -12.59
CA LYS A 403 7.15 -9.88 -12.06
C LYS A 403 8.04 -11.11 -12.11
N HIS A 404 7.56 -12.28 -11.73
CA HIS A 404 8.32 -13.53 -11.79
C HIS A 404 8.81 -13.84 -13.22
N CYS A 405 7.99 -13.51 -14.22
CA CYS A 405 8.33 -13.64 -15.62
C CYS A 405 9.34 -12.57 -16.09
N SER A 406 9.21 -11.30 -15.65
CA SER A 406 10.07 -10.19 -16.09
C SER A 406 11.57 -10.44 -15.85
N LEU A 407 12.40 -10.09 -16.84
CA LEU A 407 13.87 -10.20 -16.77
C LEU A 407 14.49 -9.22 -15.77
N GLU A 408 13.83 -8.08 -15.54
CA GLU A 408 14.31 -7.02 -14.65
C GLU A 408 13.97 -7.29 -13.18
N SER A 409 13.02 -8.21 -12.91
CA SER A 409 12.62 -8.57 -11.55
C SER A 409 13.37 -9.80 -11.04
N GLN A 410 13.73 -9.77 -9.75
CA GLN A 410 14.26 -10.93 -9.03
C GLN A 410 13.17 -11.70 -8.26
N LEU A 411 11.91 -11.28 -8.36
CA LEU A 411 10.81 -11.86 -7.59
C LEU A 411 10.64 -13.36 -7.89
N ARG A 412 10.56 -14.15 -6.81
CA ARG A 412 10.28 -15.59 -6.87
C ARG A 412 8.84 -15.88 -6.45
N LEU A 413 8.01 -16.30 -7.41
CA LEU A 413 6.66 -16.78 -7.16
C LEU A 413 6.73 -18.24 -6.67
N VAL A 414 6.16 -18.50 -5.49
CA VAL A 414 6.09 -19.82 -4.84
C VAL A 414 4.61 -20.16 -4.61
N PRO A 415 3.95 -20.77 -5.59
CA PRO A 415 2.55 -21.13 -5.47
C PRO A 415 2.41 -22.51 -4.80
N VAL A 416 1.58 -22.58 -3.78
CA VAL A 416 1.41 -23.72 -2.89
C VAL A 416 -0.06 -24.14 -2.93
N CYS A 417 -0.33 -25.35 -3.39
CA CYS A 417 -1.66 -25.94 -3.46
C CYS A 417 -2.01 -26.55 -2.10
N ILE A 418 -2.87 -25.89 -1.31
CA ILE A 418 -3.20 -26.30 0.06
C ILE A 418 -4.44 -27.20 0.15
N GLU A 419 -5.19 -27.37 -0.95
CA GLU A 419 -6.32 -28.28 -1.06
C GLU A 419 -6.54 -28.73 -2.51
N SER A 420 -7.40 -29.73 -2.72
CA SER A 420 -7.75 -30.15 -4.08
C SER A 420 -8.57 -29.06 -4.79
N LEU A 421 -8.06 -28.58 -5.92
CA LEU A 421 -8.68 -27.49 -6.69
C LEU A 421 -9.75 -28.03 -7.64
N VAL A 422 -10.93 -27.42 -7.60
CA VAL A 422 -12.07 -27.70 -8.47
C VAL A 422 -12.09 -26.67 -9.60
N ASP A 423 -12.13 -27.14 -10.85
CA ASP A 423 -12.16 -26.30 -12.06
C ASP A 423 -11.10 -25.17 -12.07
N PRO A 424 -9.80 -25.50 -11.98
CA PRO A 424 -8.75 -24.49 -11.88
C PRO A 424 -8.73 -23.59 -13.12
N LEU A 425 -8.60 -22.28 -12.87
CA LEU A 425 -8.48 -21.28 -13.93
C LEU A 425 -7.25 -21.56 -14.82
N PRO A 426 -7.30 -21.20 -16.12
CA PRO A 426 -6.20 -21.50 -17.06
C PRO A 426 -4.83 -20.99 -16.60
N GLU A 427 -4.77 -19.86 -15.89
CA GLU A 427 -3.53 -19.32 -15.34
C GLU A 427 -2.83 -20.26 -14.35
N PHE A 428 -3.57 -21.03 -13.54
CA PHE A 428 -2.98 -21.98 -12.60
C PHE A 428 -2.48 -23.25 -13.28
N ARG A 429 -2.97 -23.57 -14.49
CA ARG A 429 -2.53 -24.77 -15.22
C ARG A 429 -1.14 -24.59 -15.84
N GLN A 430 -0.79 -23.36 -16.17
CA GLN A 430 0.51 -23.03 -16.79
C GLN A 430 1.62 -22.78 -15.77
N VAL A 431 1.29 -22.70 -14.48
CA VAL A 431 2.22 -22.48 -13.37
C VAL A 431 2.40 -23.79 -12.61
N LYS A 432 3.61 -24.06 -12.11
CA LYS A 432 3.89 -25.24 -11.27
C LYS A 432 3.49 -24.96 -9.83
N LEU A 433 2.50 -25.67 -9.29
CA LEU A 433 2.08 -25.56 -7.89
C LEU A 433 2.73 -26.63 -7.02
N ILE A 434 3.22 -26.26 -5.84
CA ILE A 434 3.77 -27.22 -4.88
C ILE A 434 2.62 -27.88 -4.13
N ASN A 435 2.58 -29.21 -4.05
CA ASN A 435 1.56 -29.92 -3.27
C ASN A 435 1.79 -29.72 -1.77
N ALA A 436 0.81 -29.12 -1.09
CA ALA A 436 0.72 -29.04 0.35
C ALA A 436 -0.72 -29.35 0.82
N THR A 437 -1.38 -30.28 0.14
CA THR A 437 -2.74 -30.74 0.49
C THR A 437 -2.78 -31.40 1.88
N PRO A 438 -3.97 -31.58 2.49
CA PRO A 438 -4.08 -32.22 3.80
C PRO A 438 -3.37 -33.58 3.85
N GLY A 439 -2.53 -33.77 4.86
CA GLY A 439 -1.69 -34.97 5.02
C GLY A 439 -0.22 -34.75 4.66
N VAL A 440 0.10 -33.83 3.74
CA VAL A 440 1.49 -33.49 3.34
C VAL A 440 1.85 -32.02 3.60
N PHE A 441 0.92 -31.23 4.15
CA PHE A 441 1.10 -29.80 4.43
C PHE A 441 2.34 -29.49 5.29
N GLU A 442 2.49 -30.13 6.46
CA GLU A 442 3.58 -29.82 7.39
C GLU A 442 4.98 -30.12 6.81
N PRO A 443 5.24 -31.32 6.22
CA PRO A 443 6.50 -31.58 5.52
C PRO A 443 6.77 -30.61 4.37
N ALA A 444 5.74 -30.28 3.57
CA ALA A 444 5.88 -29.34 2.48
C ALA A 444 6.27 -27.94 3.00
N MET A 445 5.62 -27.46 4.06
CA MET A 445 5.92 -26.16 4.67
C MET A 445 7.31 -26.11 5.29
N GLU A 446 7.81 -27.21 5.86
CA GLU A 446 9.20 -27.30 6.32
C GLU A 446 10.20 -27.06 5.18
N ILE A 447 10.03 -27.78 4.07
CA ILE A 447 10.91 -27.68 2.90
C ILE A 447 10.85 -26.27 2.27
N ILE A 448 9.64 -25.74 2.10
CA ILE A 448 9.40 -24.42 1.51
C ILE A 448 9.98 -23.31 2.39
N CYS A 449 9.65 -23.28 3.68
CA CYS A 449 10.10 -22.22 4.58
C CYS A 449 11.62 -22.23 4.73
N THR A 450 12.23 -23.40 4.90
CA THR A 450 13.69 -23.54 4.97
C THR A 450 14.36 -23.01 3.71
N SER A 451 13.88 -23.43 2.54
CA SER A 451 14.44 -23.01 1.27
C SER A 451 14.29 -21.51 1.01
N LEU A 452 13.18 -20.91 1.43
CA LEU A 452 12.96 -19.48 1.32
C LEU A 452 13.90 -18.69 2.22
N VAL A 453 14.00 -19.08 3.50
CA VAL A 453 14.89 -18.42 4.47
C VAL A 453 16.34 -18.50 4.00
N ASP A 454 16.77 -19.67 3.53
CA ASP A 454 18.12 -19.88 3.01
C ASP A 454 18.39 -19.05 1.75
N TRP A 455 17.48 -19.08 0.78
CA TRP A 455 17.59 -18.27 -0.44
C TRP A 455 17.63 -16.77 -0.14
N ILE A 456 16.79 -16.29 0.78
CA ILE A 456 16.76 -14.89 1.20
C ILE A 456 18.09 -14.48 1.84
N ALA A 457 18.69 -15.36 2.63
CA ALA A 457 20.00 -15.17 3.25
C ALA A 457 21.19 -15.35 2.28
N GLY A 458 20.94 -15.59 0.99
CA GLY A 458 21.99 -15.80 -0.02
C GLY A 458 22.61 -17.20 0.00
N ARG A 459 22.02 -18.14 0.74
CA ARG A 459 22.37 -19.57 0.70
C ARG A 459 21.60 -20.28 -0.42
N GLY A 460 21.98 -21.53 -0.72
CA GLY A 460 21.23 -22.37 -1.66
C GLY A 460 19.87 -22.79 -1.12
N TRP A 461 18.96 -23.23 -1.99
CA TRP A 461 17.68 -23.84 -1.60
C TRP A 461 17.74 -25.37 -1.70
N GLN A 462 16.73 -26.05 -1.17
CA GLN A 462 16.67 -27.51 -1.27
C GLN A 462 16.44 -27.97 -2.72
N PRO A 463 17.16 -28.98 -3.24
CA PRO A 463 17.07 -29.42 -4.64
C PRO A 463 15.66 -29.77 -5.11
N GLN A 464 14.79 -30.22 -4.20
CA GLN A 464 13.38 -30.54 -4.46
C GLN A 464 12.60 -29.34 -5.04
N LEU A 465 13.03 -28.11 -4.74
CA LEU A 465 12.41 -26.88 -5.22
C LEU A 465 13.12 -26.28 -6.43
N ASP A 466 14.09 -26.98 -7.03
CA ASP A 466 14.78 -26.52 -8.24
C ASP A 466 13.81 -26.16 -9.36
N SER A 467 12.73 -26.92 -9.52
CA SER A 467 11.75 -26.69 -10.59
C SER A 467 10.96 -25.38 -10.44
N ILE A 468 10.97 -24.78 -9.24
CA ILE A 468 10.32 -23.52 -8.85
C ILE A 468 11.37 -22.39 -8.75
N PHE A 469 12.52 -22.64 -8.12
CA PHE A 469 13.55 -21.63 -7.85
C PHE A 469 14.53 -21.43 -9.00
N LYS A 470 14.82 -22.46 -9.83
CA LYS A 470 15.65 -22.31 -11.03
C LYS A 470 14.77 -21.75 -12.16
N ARG A 471 14.87 -20.43 -12.39
CA ARG A 471 14.31 -19.80 -13.59
C ARG A 471 14.98 -20.40 -14.82
N LYS A 472 14.27 -21.22 -15.60
CA LYS A 472 14.65 -21.46 -17.00
C LYS A 472 14.33 -20.19 -17.76
N MET A 473 15.33 -19.33 -17.95
CA MET A 473 15.25 -18.18 -18.85
C MET A 473 15.08 -18.68 -20.30
N ARG A 474 13.85 -19.03 -20.70
CA ARG A 474 13.45 -18.87 -22.11
C ARG A 474 13.35 -17.35 -22.37
N LYS A 475 13.37 -16.87 -23.62
CA LYS A 475 13.15 -15.44 -23.93
C LYS A 475 11.78 -15.01 -23.35
N ILE A 476 11.76 -14.50 -22.12
CA ILE A 476 10.53 -14.05 -21.46
C ILE A 476 10.44 -12.55 -21.72
N LEU A 477 9.42 -12.15 -22.50
CA LEU A 477 9.10 -10.74 -22.73
C LEU A 477 8.39 -10.18 -21.49
N ASP A 478 8.64 -8.91 -21.22
CA ASP A 478 7.99 -8.19 -20.13
C ASP A 478 6.47 -8.08 -20.37
N ALA A 479 5.67 -7.98 -19.30
CA ALA A 479 4.23 -7.75 -19.43
C ALA A 479 3.93 -6.46 -20.20
N SER A 480 4.76 -5.43 -20.02
CA SER A 480 4.70 -4.17 -20.76
C SER A 480 4.90 -4.39 -22.27
N GLU A 481 5.87 -5.22 -22.66
CA GLU A 481 6.14 -5.56 -24.06
C GLU A 481 4.98 -6.33 -24.69
N TYR A 482 4.42 -7.32 -24.01
CA TYR A 482 3.26 -8.04 -24.51
C TYR A 482 2.03 -7.14 -24.65
N ALA A 483 1.82 -6.20 -23.73
CA ALA A 483 0.71 -5.24 -23.83
C ALA A 483 0.89 -4.30 -25.04
N VAL A 484 2.12 -3.84 -25.31
CA VAL A 484 2.47 -3.05 -26.49
C VAL A 484 2.25 -3.85 -27.77
N GLU A 485 2.78 -5.08 -27.84
CA GLU A 485 2.65 -5.93 -29.02
C GLU A 485 1.20 -6.34 -29.28
N ARG A 486 0.40 -6.60 -28.24
CA ARG A 486 -1.05 -6.84 -28.40
C ARG A 486 -1.72 -5.67 -29.10
N ARG A 487 -1.55 -4.46 -28.55
CA ARG A 487 -2.11 -3.23 -29.15
C ARG A 487 -1.66 -3.06 -30.59
N ARG A 488 -0.36 -3.23 -30.86
CA ARG A 488 0.20 -3.09 -32.21
C ARG A 488 -0.41 -4.09 -33.19
N LEU A 489 -0.62 -5.34 -32.79
CA LEU A 489 -1.22 -6.38 -33.62
C LEU A 489 -2.72 -6.15 -33.85
N GLU A 490 -3.48 -5.78 -32.80
CA GLU A 490 -4.89 -5.39 -32.91
C GLU A 490 -5.06 -4.19 -33.85
N PHE A 491 -4.21 -3.19 -33.69
CA PHE A 491 -4.15 -2.03 -34.56
C PHE A 491 -3.84 -2.43 -36.02
N THR A 492 -2.85 -3.31 -36.21
CA THR A 492 -2.48 -3.81 -37.55
C THR A 492 -3.63 -4.58 -38.20
N LEU A 493 -4.36 -5.40 -37.44
CA LEU A 493 -5.55 -6.09 -37.95
C LEU A 493 -6.67 -5.12 -38.32
N LYS A 494 -6.82 -4.05 -37.54
CA LYS A 494 -7.88 -3.05 -37.73
C LYS A 494 -7.61 -2.07 -38.86
N TYR A 495 -6.35 -1.70 -39.10
CA TYR A 495 -5.97 -0.62 -40.02
C TYR A 495 -4.95 -1.00 -41.10
N GLY A 496 -4.34 -2.18 -41.01
CA GLY A 496 -3.25 -2.62 -41.89
C GLY A 496 -1.89 -2.00 -41.53
N ARG A 497 -0.85 -2.31 -42.31
CA ARG A 497 0.53 -1.81 -42.10
C ARG A 497 1.20 -1.47 -43.43
N GLY A 498 2.00 -0.40 -43.46
CA GLY A 498 2.79 -0.04 -44.63
C GLY A 498 1.90 0.26 -45.85
N GLU A 499 2.23 -0.29 -47.02
CA GLU A 499 1.46 -0.12 -48.26
C GLU A 499 0.10 -0.85 -48.24
N LYS A 500 -0.08 -1.80 -47.32
CA LYS A 500 -1.34 -2.54 -47.09
C LYS A 500 -2.21 -1.91 -46.00
N MET A 501 -1.98 -0.65 -45.63
CA MET A 501 -2.95 0.08 -44.82
C MET A 501 -4.26 0.22 -45.61
N LEU A 502 -5.40 0.10 -44.91
CA LEU A 502 -6.73 0.21 -45.53
C LEU A 502 -6.81 1.45 -46.40
N LYS A 503 -7.22 1.30 -47.67
CA LYS A 503 -7.23 2.43 -48.59
C LYS A 503 -8.24 3.47 -48.12
N ARG A 504 -8.00 4.72 -48.51
CA ARG A 504 -8.83 5.87 -48.10
C ARG A 504 -10.31 5.73 -48.47
N ASP A 505 -10.64 4.94 -49.49
CA ASP A 505 -12.01 4.68 -49.91
C ASP A 505 -12.67 3.54 -49.12
N ASP A 506 -11.88 2.71 -48.42
CA ASP A 506 -12.35 1.56 -47.65
C ASP A 506 -12.66 1.91 -46.19
N VAL A 507 -12.16 3.05 -45.67
CA VAL A 507 -12.35 3.49 -44.28
C VAL A 507 -12.55 5.00 -44.18
N ASN A 508 -13.65 5.42 -43.56
CA ASN A 508 -13.86 6.81 -43.16
C ASN A 508 -12.97 7.15 -41.97
N TYR A 509 -11.75 7.66 -42.24
CA TYR A 509 -10.71 7.89 -41.24
C TYR A 509 -10.21 9.36 -41.21
N PRO A 510 -10.06 10.00 -40.02
CA PRO A 510 -10.39 9.49 -38.69
C PRO A 510 -11.89 9.16 -38.57
N PRO A 511 -12.28 8.25 -37.65
CA PRO A 511 -13.66 7.77 -37.56
C PRO A 511 -14.63 8.94 -37.34
N SER A 512 -15.78 8.90 -38.02
CA SER A 512 -16.81 9.92 -37.86
C SER A 512 -17.38 9.88 -36.45
N LEU A 513 -17.30 10.99 -35.73
CA LEU A 513 -17.89 11.13 -34.40
C LEU A 513 -19.40 11.46 -34.46
N HIS A 514 -19.89 11.93 -35.61
CA HIS A 514 -21.29 12.33 -35.77
C HIS A 514 -22.22 11.12 -35.71
N GLY A 515 -23.25 11.19 -34.87
CA GLY A 515 -24.28 10.16 -34.75
C GLY A 515 -23.87 8.91 -33.96
N VAL A 516 -22.66 8.87 -33.39
CA VAL A 516 -22.19 7.75 -32.55
C VAL A 516 -22.93 7.70 -31.21
N TYR A 517 -23.20 8.87 -30.63
CA TYR A 517 -23.97 9.01 -29.40
C TYR A 517 -25.16 9.94 -29.62
N CYS A 518 -26.37 9.46 -29.31
CA CYS A 518 -27.61 10.20 -29.51
C CYS A 518 -28.22 10.61 -28.15
N PRO A 519 -28.16 11.90 -27.75
CA PRO A 519 -28.74 12.35 -26.48
C PRO A 519 -30.27 12.15 -26.46
N ARG A 520 -30.86 11.89 -25.29
CA ARG A 520 -32.33 11.83 -25.12
C ARG A 520 -32.89 13.24 -25.32
N VAL A 521 -34.06 13.37 -25.95
CA VAL A 521 -34.81 14.63 -25.95
C VAL A 521 -35.12 14.96 -24.48
N ALA A 522 -34.66 16.11 -24.01
CA ALA A 522 -34.90 16.55 -22.64
C ALA A 522 -36.41 16.67 -22.39
N SER A 523 -36.92 15.99 -21.36
CA SER A 523 -38.14 16.44 -20.70
C SER A 523 -37.80 17.71 -19.92
N GLU A 524 -38.62 18.76 -20.06
CA GLU A 524 -38.36 20.14 -19.64
C GLU A 524 -38.17 20.37 -18.11
N ASP A 525 -38.05 19.34 -17.28
CA ASP A 525 -37.99 19.45 -15.82
C ASP A 525 -36.76 18.76 -15.21
N THR A 526 -35.59 19.40 -15.25
CA THR A 526 -34.55 19.19 -14.22
C THR A 526 -33.66 20.43 -14.12
N ASN A 527 -33.76 21.17 -13.00
CA ASN A 527 -32.76 22.16 -12.59
C ASN A 527 -31.38 21.49 -12.47
N SER A 528 -30.35 22.17 -12.98
CA SER A 528 -29.14 21.55 -13.54
C SER A 528 -27.89 21.51 -12.64
N GLU A 529 -28.04 21.28 -11.33
CA GLU A 529 -26.86 21.10 -10.44
C GLU A 529 -26.64 19.64 -9.98
N ASP A 530 -27.65 18.77 -10.06
CA ASP A 530 -27.60 17.36 -9.60
C ASP A 530 -27.55 16.31 -10.73
N ALA A 531 -27.33 16.71 -11.99
CA ALA A 531 -27.26 15.76 -13.10
C ALA A 531 -26.03 14.83 -12.97
N PRO A 532 -26.18 13.50 -13.10
CA PRO A 532 -25.07 12.56 -12.99
C PRO A 532 -24.04 12.83 -14.09
N CYS A 533 -22.76 12.92 -13.70
CA CYS A 533 -21.67 13.18 -14.63
C CYS A 533 -21.49 12.00 -15.61
N ASP A 534 -21.55 12.25 -16.92
CA ASP A 534 -21.34 11.22 -17.94
C ASP A 534 -19.85 10.88 -18.10
N VAL A 535 -19.01 11.92 -18.23
CA VAL A 535 -17.57 11.77 -18.45
C VAL A 535 -16.80 12.67 -17.49
N ALA A 536 -15.94 12.06 -16.69
CA ALA A 536 -14.93 12.78 -15.92
C ALA A 536 -13.53 12.48 -16.46
N PHE A 537 -12.59 13.39 -16.20
CA PHE A 537 -11.19 13.21 -16.57
C PHE A 537 -10.30 13.08 -15.34
N SER A 538 -9.28 12.24 -15.45
CA SER A 538 -8.17 12.15 -14.51
C SER A 538 -6.86 12.27 -15.29
N CYS A 539 -6.05 13.27 -14.96
CA CYS A 539 -4.89 13.68 -15.74
C CYS A 539 -3.90 14.46 -14.87
N ALA A 540 -2.59 14.27 -15.12
CA ALA A 540 -1.57 15.08 -14.47
C ALA A 540 -1.67 16.56 -14.91
N PRO A 541 -1.34 17.54 -14.04
CA PRO A 541 -1.39 18.96 -14.39
C PRO A 541 -0.65 19.33 -15.68
N GLU A 542 0.47 18.66 -15.95
CA GLU A 542 1.34 18.86 -17.11
C GLU A 542 0.66 18.41 -18.42
N ASP A 543 -0.25 17.46 -18.33
CA ASP A 543 -0.89 16.79 -19.47
C ASP A 543 -2.30 17.34 -19.78
N ARG A 544 -2.75 18.39 -19.05
CA ARG A 544 -4.08 19.01 -19.18
C ARG A 544 -4.46 19.41 -20.61
N LYS A 545 -3.49 19.66 -21.48
CA LYS A 545 -3.73 19.94 -22.91
C LYS A 545 -4.56 18.86 -23.61
N PHE A 546 -4.44 17.60 -23.20
CA PHE A 546 -5.21 16.47 -23.75
C PHE A 546 -6.66 16.49 -23.24
N VAL A 547 -6.88 16.84 -21.96
CA VAL A 547 -8.22 17.03 -21.38
C VAL A 547 -8.97 18.16 -22.07
N SER A 548 -8.32 19.32 -22.27
CA SER A 548 -8.96 20.46 -22.93
C SER A 548 -9.34 20.14 -24.37
N LEU A 549 -8.46 19.44 -25.11
CA LEU A 549 -8.74 19.00 -26.47
C LEU A 549 -9.89 17.98 -26.51
N ALA A 550 -9.85 16.95 -25.66
CA ALA A 550 -10.89 15.93 -25.60
C ALA A 550 -12.26 16.52 -25.24
N THR A 551 -12.29 17.44 -24.27
CA THR A 551 -13.51 18.10 -23.85
C THR A 551 -14.10 18.97 -24.95
N LYS A 552 -13.26 19.71 -25.68
CA LYS A 552 -13.72 20.51 -26.83
C LYS A 552 -14.36 19.62 -27.89
N ILE A 553 -13.72 18.51 -28.26
CA ILE A 553 -14.25 17.56 -29.24
C ILE A 553 -15.58 16.96 -28.76
N LEU A 554 -15.66 16.52 -27.50
CA LEU A 554 -16.89 15.93 -26.95
C LEU A 554 -18.05 16.92 -26.91
N ARG A 555 -17.81 18.19 -26.49
CA ARG A 555 -18.85 19.24 -26.46
C ARG A 555 -19.35 19.60 -27.87
N GLU A 556 -18.48 19.59 -28.87
CA GLU A 556 -18.84 19.86 -30.27
C GLU A 556 -19.69 18.72 -30.88
N VAL A 557 -19.30 17.47 -30.61
CA VAL A 557 -19.96 16.28 -31.18
C VAL A 557 -21.24 15.92 -30.44
N SER A 558 -21.25 16.07 -29.12
CA SER A 558 -22.34 15.65 -28.26
C SER A 558 -22.60 16.68 -27.15
N PRO A 559 -23.28 17.79 -27.47
CA PRO A 559 -23.54 18.88 -26.52
C PRO A 559 -24.43 18.48 -25.33
N GLY A 560 -25.07 17.31 -25.38
CA GLY A 560 -25.90 16.78 -24.30
C GLY A 560 -25.16 15.98 -23.22
N LEU A 561 -23.84 15.78 -23.34
CA LEU A 561 -23.04 15.07 -22.33
C LEU A 561 -22.67 16.00 -21.18
N VAL A 562 -22.85 15.52 -19.94
CA VAL A 562 -22.37 16.20 -18.74
C VAL A 562 -20.90 15.82 -18.52
N ILE A 563 -20.00 16.78 -18.76
CA ILE A 563 -18.55 16.58 -18.72
C ILE A 563 -17.93 17.42 -17.60
N LYS A 564 -17.13 16.80 -16.72
CA LYS A 564 -16.40 17.48 -15.65
C LYS A 564 -14.88 17.31 -15.82
N GLU A 565 -14.17 18.44 -15.92
CA GLU A 565 -12.72 18.51 -16.17
C GLU A 565 -11.88 18.53 -14.88
N THR A 566 -12.36 19.21 -13.83
CA THR A 566 -11.64 19.40 -12.56
C THR A 566 -12.62 19.46 -11.38
N ALA A 567 -12.10 19.30 -10.17
CA ALA A 567 -12.79 19.57 -8.90
C ALA A 567 -11.96 20.55 -8.07
N ASP A 568 -12.61 21.36 -7.23
CA ASP A 568 -11.95 22.43 -6.48
C ASP A 568 -11.39 21.94 -5.14
N THR A 569 -11.96 20.86 -4.61
CA THR A 569 -11.51 20.22 -3.37
C THR A 569 -11.20 18.73 -3.55
N GLU A 570 -10.39 18.18 -2.66
CA GLU A 570 -10.03 16.76 -2.63
C GLU A 570 -11.26 15.84 -2.50
N ASN A 571 -12.22 16.23 -1.64
CA ASN A 571 -13.45 15.45 -1.44
C ASN A 571 -14.31 15.43 -2.70
N GLU A 572 -14.45 16.56 -3.40
CA GLU A 572 -15.20 16.63 -4.66
C GLU A 572 -14.52 15.84 -5.77
N ARG A 573 -13.18 15.86 -5.81
CA ARG A 573 -12.36 15.11 -6.76
C ARG A 573 -12.59 13.61 -6.64
N LEU A 574 -12.48 13.06 -5.44
CA LEU A 574 -12.71 11.63 -5.19
C LEU A 574 -14.20 11.26 -5.39
N ALA A 575 -15.14 12.10 -4.93
CA ALA A 575 -16.56 11.89 -5.15
C ALA A 575 -16.94 11.88 -6.65
N LEU A 576 -16.27 12.69 -7.47
CA LEU A 576 -16.43 12.68 -8.93
C LEU A 576 -15.98 11.34 -9.53
N MET A 577 -14.84 10.79 -9.10
CA MET A 577 -14.36 9.47 -9.53
C MET A 577 -15.32 8.34 -9.11
N GLU A 578 -15.96 8.48 -7.94
CA GLU A 578 -16.94 7.52 -7.46
C GLU A 578 -18.28 7.57 -8.21
N SER A 579 -18.66 8.72 -8.79
CA SER A 579 -20.00 8.93 -9.37
C SER A 579 -20.04 8.99 -10.90
N ALA A 580 -18.98 9.44 -11.58
CA ALA A 580 -18.99 9.65 -13.04
C ALA A 580 -19.24 8.34 -13.81
N ARG A 581 -20.04 8.35 -14.88
CA ARG A 581 -20.36 7.11 -15.62
C ARG A 581 -19.13 6.47 -16.28
N LYS A 582 -18.29 7.29 -16.92
CA LYS A 582 -16.96 6.91 -17.42
C LYS A 582 -15.92 7.88 -16.88
N VAL A 583 -14.74 7.36 -16.57
CA VAL A 583 -13.57 8.17 -16.22
C VAL A 583 -12.47 7.94 -17.24
N VAL A 584 -12.13 8.98 -17.99
CA VAL A 584 -11.04 8.97 -18.95
C VAL A 584 -9.74 9.30 -18.21
N VAL A 585 -8.84 8.33 -18.14
CA VAL A 585 -7.56 8.45 -17.45
C VAL A 585 -6.44 8.60 -18.47
N PHE A 586 -5.73 9.74 -18.44
CA PHE A 586 -4.57 9.97 -19.27
C PHE A 586 -3.29 9.53 -18.55
N LEU A 587 -2.81 8.33 -18.87
CA LEU A 587 -1.63 7.72 -18.24
C LEU A 587 -0.33 8.28 -18.85
N SER A 588 0.54 8.81 -17.99
CA SER A 588 1.87 9.33 -18.33
C SER A 588 2.84 9.11 -17.17
N ALA A 589 4.13 9.41 -17.36
CA ALA A 589 5.11 9.39 -16.26
C ALA A 589 4.71 10.36 -15.13
N ASN A 590 4.28 11.58 -15.47
CA ASN A 590 3.82 12.59 -14.50
C ASN A 590 2.59 12.10 -13.71
N TYR A 591 1.68 11.38 -14.37
CA TYR A 591 0.53 10.77 -13.71
C TYR A 591 0.97 9.76 -12.64
N LEU A 592 1.92 8.88 -12.97
CA LEU A 592 2.42 7.84 -12.07
C LEU A 592 3.23 8.41 -10.89
N GLU A 593 3.87 9.56 -11.08
CA GLU A 593 4.61 10.29 -10.03
C GLU A 593 3.68 11.09 -9.10
N SER A 594 2.49 11.47 -9.57
CA SER A 594 1.54 12.24 -8.77
C SER A 594 0.76 11.40 -7.77
N VAL A 595 0.84 11.77 -6.49
CA VAL A 595 0.11 11.10 -5.41
C VAL A 595 -1.41 11.24 -5.61
N GLU A 596 -1.89 12.41 -5.99
CA GLU A 596 -3.32 12.71 -6.14
C GLU A 596 -3.95 11.92 -7.28
N GLN A 597 -3.30 11.88 -8.45
CA GLN A 597 -3.83 11.16 -9.62
C GLN A 597 -3.75 9.64 -9.45
N VAL A 598 -2.71 9.12 -8.79
CA VAL A 598 -2.64 7.70 -8.43
C VAL A 598 -3.77 7.33 -7.46
N GLU A 599 -4.17 8.23 -6.55
CA GLU A 599 -5.31 8.00 -5.67
C GLU A 599 -6.65 7.98 -6.40
N GLU A 600 -6.85 8.87 -7.40
CA GLU A 600 -8.02 8.81 -8.30
C GLU A 600 -8.08 7.46 -8.99
N PHE A 601 -6.93 7.02 -9.50
CA PHE A 601 -6.81 5.74 -10.18
C PHE A 601 -7.27 4.58 -9.29
N HIS A 602 -6.81 4.53 -8.03
CA HIS A 602 -7.22 3.50 -7.09
C HIS A 602 -8.70 3.60 -6.71
N THR A 603 -9.26 4.80 -6.62
CA THR A 603 -10.70 5.01 -6.43
C THR A 603 -11.51 4.38 -7.56
N ILE A 604 -11.08 4.61 -8.80
CA ILE A 604 -11.73 4.07 -10.01
C ILE A 604 -11.61 2.54 -10.03
N LEU A 605 -10.43 1.99 -9.73
CA LEU A 605 -10.23 0.53 -9.68
C LEU A 605 -11.11 -0.14 -8.62
N LEU A 606 -11.18 0.43 -7.42
CA LEU A 606 -12.03 -0.06 -6.34
C LEU A 606 -13.51 -0.05 -6.77
N ARG A 607 -13.96 1.05 -7.36
CA ARG A 607 -15.33 1.17 -7.87
C ARG A 607 -15.63 0.12 -8.94
N GLN A 608 -14.74 -0.07 -9.90
CA GLN A 608 -14.93 -1.06 -10.96
C GLN A 608 -14.95 -2.50 -10.41
N ARG A 609 -14.16 -2.79 -9.36
CA ARG A 609 -14.12 -4.12 -8.72
C ARG A 609 -15.41 -4.46 -7.96
N TYR A 610 -15.98 -3.49 -7.23
CA TYR A 610 -17.04 -3.76 -6.24
C TYR A 610 -18.42 -3.22 -6.59
N ARG A 611 -18.52 -2.12 -7.34
CA ARG A 611 -19.76 -1.33 -7.44
C ARG A 611 -20.30 -1.17 -8.85
N SER A 612 -19.50 -1.41 -9.89
CA SER A 612 -19.92 -1.10 -11.27
C SER A 612 -20.17 -2.35 -12.13
N PRO A 613 -21.37 -2.49 -12.74
CA PRO A 613 -21.62 -3.52 -13.74
C PRO A 613 -20.98 -3.18 -15.09
N THR A 614 -20.69 -1.90 -15.34
CA THR A 614 -20.01 -1.37 -16.53
C THR A 614 -18.53 -1.11 -16.27
N GLN A 615 -17.73 -1.08 -17.34
CA GLN A 615 -16.34 -0.65 -17.28
C GLN A 615 -16.28 0.87 -17.04
N VAL A 616 -15.86 1.30 -15.85
CA VAL A 616 -15.76 2.74 -15.51
C VAL A 616 -14.46 3.35 -16.04
N LEU A 617 -13.37 2.58 -15.93
CA LEU A 617 -12.03 3.01 -16.32
C LEU A 617 -11.87 3.00 -17.85
N PHE A 618 -11.58 4.16 -18.42
CA PHE A 618 -11.21 4.33 -19.83
C PHE A 618 -9.78 4.91 -19.93
N PRO A 619 -8.75 4.06 -19.94
CA PRO A 619 -7.36 4.52 -19.93
C PRO A 619 -6.87 4.87 -21.35
N ILE A 620 -6.11 5.95 -21.46
CA ILE A 620 -5.40 6.38 -22.66
C ILE A 620 -3.94 6.63 -22.27
N THR A 621 -3.01 5.90 -22.88
CA THR A 621 -1.58 6.10 -22.65
C THR A 621 -1.06 7.24 -23.53
N LEU A 622 -0.44 8.24 -22.90
CA LEU A 622 0.13 9.39 -23.61
C LEU A 622 1.55 9.12 -24.11
N HIS A 623 2.36 8.47 -23.27
CA HIS A 623 3.79 8.20 -23.49
C HIS A 623 4.17 6.83 -22.92
N ASN A 624 5.38 6.35 -23.21
CA ASN A 624 5.91 5.15 -22.55
C ASN A 624 5.90 5.34 -21.03
N LEU A 625 5.25 4.41 -20.33
CA LEU A 625 5.15 4.45 -18.87
C LEU A 625 6.46 3.96 -18.24
N PRO A 626 6.88 4.54 -17.09
CA PRO A 626 7.93 3.96 -16.25
C PRO A 626 7.68 2.48 -15.92
N GLN A 627 8.74 1.70 -15.68
CA GLN A 627 8.64 0.26 -15.35
C GLN A 627 7.88 -0.02 -14.05
N LEU A 628 7.94 0.92 -13.10
CA LEU A 628 7.23 0.87 -11.83
C LEU A 628 6.26 2.05 -11.71
N PRO A 629 5.09 1.85 -11.06
CA PRO A 629 4.60 0.58 -10.51
C PRO A 629 4.16 -0.43 -11.58
N THR A 630 4.47 -1.73 -11.39
CA THR A 630 4.27 -2.74 -12.45
C THR A 630 2.80 -2.94 -12.83
N TYR A 631 1.87 -2.74 -11.89
CA TYR A 631 0.45 -2.98 -12.12
C TYR A 631 -0.18 -2.09 -13.21
N PHE A 632 0.36 -0.89 -13.48
CA PHE A 632 -0.14 -0.02 -14.56
C PHE A 632 0.03 -0.66 -15.94
N HIS A 633 1.04 -1.52 -16.12
CA HIS A 633 1.27 -2.25 -17.38
C HIS A 633 0.30 -3.42 -17.58
N LEU A 634 -0.34 -3.87 -16.50
CA LEU A 634 -1.37 -4.92 -16.54
C LEU A 634 -2.78 -4.36 -16.70
N ILE A 635 -2.93 -3.04 -16.79
CA ILE A 635 -4.23 -2.41 -17.04
C ILE A 635 -4.59 -2.57 -18.52
N PRO A 636 -5.79 -3.08 -18.84
CA PRO A 636 -6.27 -3.12 -20.22
C PRO A 636 -6.35 -1.69 -20.79
N CYS A 637 -5.46 -1.38 -21.73
CA CYS A 637 -5.41 -0.09 -22.42
C CYS A 637 -5.28 -0.33 -23.92
N GLU A 638 -6.26 0.15 -24.68
CA GLU A 638 -6.33 0.01 -26.14
C GLU A 638 -5.62 1.15 -26.87
N PHE A 639 -5.61 2.35 -26.29
CA PHE A 639 -5.15 3.56 -26.96
C PHE A 639 -3.81 4.04 -26.39
N ASN A 640 -2.78 4.06 -27.23
CA ASN A 640 -1.49 4.70 -26.95
C ASN A 640 -1.24 5.82 -27.97
N LEU A 641 -1.29 7.09 -27.56
CA LEU A 641 -1.15 8.23 -28.47
C LEU A 641 0.27 8.41 -29.01
N PHE A 642 1.27 7.78 -28.38
CA PHE A 642 2.66 7.80 -28.81
C PHE A 642 2.99 6.72 -29.86
N ASP A 643 2.01 5.90 -30.27
CA ASP A 643 2.27 4.86 -31.27
C ASP A 643 2.66 5.48 -32.64
N PRO A 644 3.83 5.11 -33.22
CA PRO A 644 4.25 5.61 -34.53
C PRO A 644 3.24 5.36 -35.65
N LEU A 645 2.36 4.36 -35.51
CA LEU A 645 1.34 4.04 -36.52
C LEU A 645 0.30 5.16 -36.68
N TRP A 646 0.07 6.01 -35.68
CA TRP A 646 -0.77 7.20 -35.85
C TRP A 646 -0.15 8.20 -36.81
N MET A 647 1.17 8.32 -36.82
CA MET A 647 1.91 9.15 -37.78
C MET A 647 1.77 8.57 -39.19
N ASP A 648 1.93 7.26 -39.35
CA ASP A 648 1.77 6.59 -40.65
C ASP A 648 0.35 6.81 -41.21
N LEU A 649 -0.68 6.69 -40.37
CA LEU A 649 -2.06 6.99 -40.76
C LEU A 649 -2.26 8.47 -41.09
N PHE A 650 -1.68 9.37 -40.28
CA PHE A 650 -1.73 10.82 -40.51
C PHE A 650 -1.18 11.17 -41.89
N LEU A 651 0.00 10.64 -42.23
CA LEU A 651 0.69 10.93 -43.49
C LEU A 651 -0.04 10.38 -44.72
N LYS A 652 -0.70 9.22 -44.61
CA LYS A 652 -1.31 8.53 -45.76
C LYS A 652 -2.77 8.88 -46.01
N HIS A 653 -3.57 9.12 -44.96
CA HIS A 653 -5.04 9.12 -45.08
C HIS A 653 -5.72 10.44 -44.78
N VAL A 654 -5.08 11.38 -44.08
CA VAL A 654 -5.74 12.64 -43.70
C VAL A 654 -5.68 13.68 -44.82
N ASN A 655 -6.84 13.95 -45.44
CA ASN A 655 -7.00 14.98 -46.48
C ASN A 655 -6.83 16.40 -45.90
N ILE A 656 -6.25 17.31 -46.69
CA ILE A 656 -6.14 18.77 -46.44
C ILE A 656 -7.49 19.40 -46.02
N ARG A 657 -8.65 18.91 -46.50
CA ARG A 657 -9.98 19.39 -46.06
C ARG A 657 -10.38 18.93 -44.65
N ALA A 658 -10.16 17.67 -44.30
CA ALA A 658 -10.40 17.14 -42.96
C ALA A 658 -9.42 17.77 -41.96
N LEU A 659 -8.16 17.94 -42.38
CA LEU A 659 -7.16 18.81 -41.73
C LEU A 659 -7.73 20.20 -41.49
N ARG A 660 -8.32 20.90 -42.47
CA ARG A 660 -8.89 22.26 -42.29
C ARG A 660 -10.06 22.31 -41.30
N GLN A 661 -10.89 21.27 -41.21
CA GLN A 661 -11.96 21.16 -40.22
C GLN A 661 -11.39 20.93 -38.81
N MET A 662 -10.40 20.04 -38.69
CA MET A 662 -9.59 19.82 -37.50
C MET A 662 -8.84 21.11 -37.06
N TYR A 663 -8.28 21.89 -38.00
CA TYR A 663 -7.55 23.14 -37.73
C TYR A 663 -8.40 24.26 -37.11
N LYS A 664 -9.72 24.28 -37.33
CA LYS A 664 -10.60 25.25 -36.63
C LYS A 664 -10.70 24.95 -35.13
N VAL A 665 -10.48 23.70 -34.72
CA VAL A 665 -10.51 23.23 -33.33
C VAL A 665 -9.12 23.34 -32.66
N HIS A 666 -8.04 23.20 -33.43
CA HIS A 666 -6.68 22.95 -32.93
C HIS A 666 -5.73 24.16 -32.76
N ALA A 667 -6.10 25.37 -33.20
CA ALA A 667 -5.17 26.51 -33.18
C ALA A 667 -4.65 26.90 -31.76
N ASP A 668 -5.37 26.51 -30.70
CA ASP A 668 -5.07 26.93 -29.32
C ASP A 668 -4.38 25.87 -28.45
N HIS A 669 -4.17 24.64 -28.92
CA HIS A 669 -3.70 23.53 -28.06
C HIS A 669 -2.35 22.96 -28.54
N LYS A 670 -1.37 22.87 -27.63
CA LYS A 670 0.01 22.36 -27.87
C LYS A 670 0.09 20.82 -28.02
N VAL A 671 -0.84 20.21 -28.74
CA VAL A 671 -0.90 18.75 -28.99
C VAL A 671 -0.49 18.46 -30.43
N GLU A 672 0.31 17.42 -30.67
CA GLU A 672 0.77 17.09 -32.01
C GLU A 672 -0.38 16.56 -32.89
N ARG A 673 -0.24 16.72 -34.20
CA ARG A 673 -1.35 16.44 -35.14
C ARG A 673 -1.72 14.96 -35.22
N TYR A 674 -0.75 14.07 -35.07
CA TYR A 674 -0.98 12.63 -35.09
C TYR A 674 -1.54 12.12 -33.75
N GLU A 675 -1.12 12.69 -32.62
CA GLU A 675 -1.71 12.39 -31.29
C GLU A 675 -3.21 12.73 -31.29
N SER A 676 -3.59 13.81 -31.97
CA SER A 676 -4.98 14.23 -32.14
C SER A 676 -5.83 13.19 -32.88
N ILE A 677 -5.25 12.46 -33.84
CA ILE A 677 -5.95 11.35 -34.52
C ILE A 677 -6.23 10.21 -33.54
N GLY A 678 -5.20 9.81 -32.77
CA GLY A 678 -5.35 8.75 -31.78
C GLY A 678 -6.42 9.11 -30.74
N LEU A 679 -6.45 10.38 -30.31
CA LEU A 679 -7.47 10.89 -29.40
C LEU A 679 -8.88 10.86 -30.01
N ILE A 680 -9.05 11.19 -31.29
CA ILE A 680 -10.35 11.08 -31.99
C ILE A 680 -10.81 9.62 -32.03
N ALA A 681 -9.91 8.68 -32.32
CA ALA A 681 -10.24 7.26 -32.31
C ALA A 681 -10.65 6.76 -30.90
N ALA A 682 -9.98 7.24 -29.85
CA ALA A 682 -10.32 6.96 -28.47
C ALA A 682 -11.71 7.53 -28.10
N ILE A 683 -12.00 8.78 -28.47
CA ILE A 683 -13.30 9.42 -28.24
C ILE A 683 -14.43 8.69 -28.98
N HIS A 684 -14.20 8.23 -30.22
CA HIS A 684 -15.17 7.42 -30.93
C HIS A 684 -15.53 6.15 -30.14
N SER A 685 -14.52 5.44 -29.62
CA SER A 685 -14.72 4.23 -28.81
C SER A 685 -15.47 4.53 -27.52
N LEU A 686 -15.08 5.59 -26.81
CA LEU A 686 -15.76 6.05 -25.59
C LEU A 686 -17.25 6.34 -25.84
N LEU A 687 -17.58 7.06 -26.90
CA LEU A 687 -18.96 7.38 -27.26
C LEU A 687 -19.77 6.13 -27.62
N ALA A 688 -19.15 5.19 -28.36
CA ALA A 688 -19.79 3.92 -28.71
C ALA A 688 -20.06 3.06 -27.46
N GLU A 689 -19.13 3.00 -26.50
CA GLU A 689 -19.34 2.33 -25.21
C GLU A 689 -20.48 2.97 -24.41
N LEU A 690 -20.51 4.31 -24.32
CA LEU A 690 -21.58 5.03 -23.62
C LEU A 690 -22.96 4.80 -24.26
N GLN A 691 -23.02 4.72 -25.59
CA GLN A 691 -24.24 4.44 -26.33
C GLN A 691 -24.68 2.97 -26.11
N ASN A 692 -23.76 2.00 -26.24
CA ASN A 692 -24.05 0.59 -26.03
C ASN A 692 -24.55 0.30 -24.61
N GLU A 693 -23.88 0.84 -23.59
CA GLU A 693 -24.30 0.69 -22.19
C GLU A 693 -25.68 1.32 -21.92
N ARG A 694 -26.08 2.30 -22.73
CA ARG A 694 -27.39 2.96 -22.62
C ARG A 694 -28.49 2.16 -23.31
N GLU A 695 -28.21 1.60 -24.48
CA GLU A 695 -29.15 0.78 -25.24
C GLU A 695 -29.34 -0.61 -24.62
N GLN A 696 -28.26 -1.18 -24.09
CA GLN A 696 -28.22 -2.48 -23.46
C GLN A 696 -27.56 -2.35 -22.08
N PRO A 697 -28.32 -1.95 -21.04
CA PRO A 697 -27.81 -1.87 -19.69
C PRO A 697 -27.26 -3.24 -19.28
N PRO A 698 -26.00 -3.34 -18.83
CA PRO A 698 -25.45 -4.63 -18.44
C PRO A 698 -26.23 -5.21 -17.26
N ALA A 699 -26.40 -6.53 -17.27
CA ALA A 699 -26.97 -7.24 -16.14
C ALA A 699 -26.17 -6.95 -14.86
N LEU A 700 -26.84 -6.90 -13.70
CA LEU A 700 -26.16 -6.75 -12.42
C LEU A 700 -25.12 -7.86 -12.28
N LYS A 701 -23.84 -7.47 -12.24
CA LYS A 701 -22.74 -8.41 -11.97
C LYS A 701 -22.85 -8.87 -10.52
N THR A 702 -22.99 -10.17 -10.30
CA THR A 702 -23.05 -10.78 -8.97
C THR A 702 -21.68 -11.20 -8.43
N SER A 703 -20.62 -11.15 -9.26
CA SER A 703 -19.26 -11.59 -8.90
C SER A 703 -18.19 -10.51 -9.14
N GLN A 704 -17.23 -10.40 -8.22
CA GLN A 704 -16.02 -9.58 -8.40
C GLN A 704 -15.21 -10.10 -9.58
N GLN A 705 -14.63 -9.20 -10.40
CA GLN A 705 -13.75 -9.57 -11.51
C GLN A 705 -12.35 -8.98 -11.31
N PRO A 706 -11.29 -9.70 -11.68
CA PRO A 706 -9.94 -9.17 -11.64
C PRO A 706 -9.77 -8.04 -12.65
N MET A 707 -9.15 -6.94 -12.21
CA MET A 707 -8.89 -5.75 -13.03
C MET A 707 -7.59 -5.82 -13.83
N LEU A 708 -6.63 -6.61 -13.35
CA LEU A 708 -5.30 -6.73 -13.95
C LEU A 708 -5.26 -7.92 -14.91
N LEU A 709 -4.70 -7.70 -16.10
CA LEU A 709 -4.45 -8.74 -17.09
C LEU A 709 -3.47 -9.79 -16.54
N ASN A 710 -3.71 -11.05 -16.88
CA ASN A 710 -2.77 -12.13 -16.63
C ASN A 710 -1.73 -12.18 -17.76
N VAL A 711 -0.44 -12.12 -17.40
CA VAL A 711 0.66 -12.08 -18.38
C VAL A 711 0.72 -13.31 -19.31
N LEU A 712 0.34 -14.50 -18.81
CA LEU A 712 0.37 -15.73 -19.61
C LEU A 712 -0.80 -15.79 -20.60
N LEU A 713 -1.99 -15.32 -20.19
CA LEU A 713 -3.13 -15.15 -21.08
C LEU A 713 -2.84 -14.09 -22.15
N LEU A 714 -2.26 -12.96 -21.74
CA LEU A 714 -1.85 -11.90 -22.65
C LEU A 714 -0.85 -12.41 -23.70
N ARG A 715 0.15 -13.19 -23.28
CA ARG A 715 1.08 -13.86 -24.20
C ARG A 715 0.37 -14.79 -25.18
N ALA A 716 -0.58 -15.60 -24.70
CA ALA A 716 -1.34 -16.51 -25.56
C ALA A 716 -2.20 -15.73 -26.58
N GLU A 717 -2.79 -14.62 -26.17
CA GLU A 717 -3.54 -13.70 -27.03
C GLU A 717 -2.65 -13.06 -28.10
N VAL A 718 -1.48 -12.54 -27.72
CA VAL A 718 -0.48 -11.99 -28.67
C VAL A 718 -0.09 -13.04 -29.71
N ASN A 719 0.20 -14.27 -29.29
CA ASN A 719 0.52 -15.37 -30.20
C ASN A 719 -0.63 -15.67 -31.18
N ARG A 720 -1.88 -15.63 -30.69
CA ARG A 720 -3.07 -15.81 -31.52
C ARG A 720 -3.24 -14.68 -32.53
N LEU A 721 -3.07 -13.43 -32.10
CA LEU A 721 -3.16 -12.25 -32.97
C LEU A 721 -2.05 -12.27 -34.02
N TYR A 722 -0.84 -12.69 -33.64
CA TYR A 722 0.28 -12.82 -34.57
C TYR A 722 -0.03 -13.82 -35.68
N LYS A 723 -0.63 -14.98 -35.35
CA LYS A 723 -1.12 -15.95 -36.35
C LYS A 723 -2.14 -15.32 -37.29
N LYS A 724 -3.14 -14.60 -36.74
CA LYS A 724 -4.16 -13.89 -37.55
C LYS A 724 -3.55 -12.86 -38.50
N VAL A 725 -2.60 -12.04 -38.04
CA VAL A 725 -1.91 -11.05 -38.89
C VAL A 725 -1.15 -11.74 -40.01
N LYS A 726 -0.49 -12.87 -39.72
CA LYS A 726 0.25 -13.65 -40.72
C LYS A 726 -0.68 -14.27 -41.77
N GLU A 727 -1.83 -14.80 -41.34
CA GLU A 727 -2.86 -15.36 -42.23
C GLU A 727 -3.49 -14.29 -43.13
N ALA A 728 -3.85 -13.13 -42.57
CA ALA A 728 -4.33 -11.98 -43.34
C ALA A 728 -3.30 -11.51 -44.37
N GLY A 729 -2.01 -11.50 -44.00
CA GLY A 729 -0.92 -11.16 -44.92
C GLY A 729 -0.68 -12.17 -46.05
N ALA A 730 -1.06 -13.43 -45.86
CA ALA A 730 -0.89 -14.53 -46.83
C ALA A 730 -2.07 -14.67 -47.80
N GLN A 731 -3.29 -14.25 -47.43
CA GLN A 731 -4.46 -14.27 -48.31
C GLN A 731 -4.44 -13.17 -49.39
N ASP A 732 -3.68 -12.10 -49.18
CA ASP A 732 -3.49 -10.99 -50.14
C ASP A 732 -2.28 -11.19 -51.08
N GLY A 733 -1.74 -12.41 -51.18
CA GLY A 733 -0.53 -12.73 -51.93
C GLY A 733 -0.79 -13.74 -53.04
N ASP A 734 -1.57 -13.36 -54.05
CA ASP A 734 -1.48 -13.99 -55.36
C ASP A 734 -1.30 -12.93 -56.47
N SER A 735 -0.38 -13.25 -57.39
CA SER A 735 0.09 -12.50 -58.56
C SER A 735 1.16 -11.39 -58.39
N SER A 736 2.34 -11.73 -58.95
CA SER A 736 3.40 -10.90 -59.57
C SER A 736 4.60 -10.38 -58.75
N ASP A 737 5.74 -10.98 -59.13
CA ASP A 737 7.06 -10.40 -59.44
C ASP A 737 8.08 -10.04 -58.34
N THR A 738 9.07 -10.93 -58.27
CA THR A 738 10.54 -10.78 -58.21
C THR A 738 11.21 -9.47 -57.77
N ASP A 739 12.22 -9.68 -56.92
CA ASP A 739 13.45 -8.92 -56.65
C ASP A 739 13.41 -7.70 -55.69
N GLY A 740 14.23 -7.79 -54.64
CA GLY A 740 14.70 -6.62 -53.88
C GLY A 740 14.98 -6.86 -52.39
N LYS A 741 16.19 -7.31 -52.06
CA LYS A 741 16.73 -7.41 -50.70
C LYS A 741 16.70 -6.06 -49.93
N CYS A 742 16.23 -6.07 -48.68
CA CYS A 742 16.92 -5.40 -47.57
C CYS A 742 16.50 -6.03 -46.23
N GLY A 743 17.48 -6.39 -45.40
CA GLY A 743 17.31 -7.28 -44.25
C GLY A 743 17.00 -6.59 -42.93
N SER A 744 16.37 -7.34 -42.03
CA SER A 744 16.71 -7.35 -40.61
C SER A 744 16.47 -8.76 -40.09
N SER A 745 17.47 -9.28 -39.37
CA SER A 745 17.59 -10.65 -38.91
C SER A 745 16.64 -10.93 -37.74
N HIS A 746 15.60 -11.71 -38.00
CA HIS A 746 14.93 -12.51 -36.99
C HIS A 746 15.03 -13.97 -37.38
N GLU A 747 15.96 -14.68 -36.74
CA GLU A 747 15.98 -16.13 -36.71
C GLU A 747 14.66 -16.61 -36.11
N GLY A 748 13.87 -17.31 -36.92
CA GLY A 748 12.70 -18.02 -36.47
C GLY A 748 13.11 -19.10 -35.46
N SER A 749 12.67 -18.96 -34.22
CA SER A 749 12.64 -20.08 -33.28
C SER A 749 11.67 -21.12 -33.85
N LYS A 750 12.22 -22.28 -34.20
CA LYS A 750 11.49 -23.52 -34.37
C LYS A 750 11.15 -24.05 -32.98
N ASP A 751 10.20 -23.43 -32.31
CA ASP A 751 9.52 -24.02 -31.15
C ASP A 751 8.02 -24.08 -31.47
N ALA A 752 7.68 -24.88 -32.49
CA ALA A 752 6.35 -25.47 -32.57
C ALA A 752 6.29 -26.59 -31.52
N GLU A 753 6.18 -26.23 -30.24
CA GLU A 753 5.69 -27.15 -29.22
C GLU A 753 4.23 -27.46 -29.60
N SER A 754 3.97 -28.76 -29.83
CA SER A 754 2.64 -29.32 -30.05
C SER A 754 1.68 -28.83 -28.96
N GLN A 755 0.69 -28.04 -29.36
CA GLN A 755 -0.52 -27.79 -28.56
C GLN A 755 -1.38 -29.07 -28.57
N ASP A 756 -0.91 -30.10 -27.89
CA ASP A 756 -1.79 -31.09 -27.27
C ASP A 756 -1.80 -30.75 -25.79
N ASP A 757 -2.75 -29.89 -25.41
CA ASP A 757 -2.99 -29.46 -24.03
C ASP A 757 -3.41 -30.69 -23.20
N ASP A 758 -2.47 -31.19 -22.39
CA ASP A 758 -2.75 -32.14 -21.32
C ASP A 758 -3.57 -31.40 -20.25
N TYR A 759 -4.77 -31.89 -19.95
CA TYR A 759 -5.79 -31.20 -19.15
C TYR A 759 -5.51 -31.17 -17.63
N LEU A 760 -4.30 -31.52 -17.20
CA LEU A 760 -3.93 -31.76 -15.79
C LEU A 760 -3.15 -30.58 -15.18
N LEU A 761 -3.40 -30.29 -13.90
CA LEU A 761 -2.63 -29.32 -13.12
C LEU A 761 -1.16 -29.76 -13.02
N ASN A 762 -0.24 -28.80 -13.15
CA ASN A 762 1.19 -29.06 -12.99
C ASN A 762 1.58 -29.03 -11.50
N ILE A 763 1.29 -30.12 -10.79
CA ILE A 763 1.55 -30.27 -9.35
C ILE A 763 2.94 -30.87 -9.12
N VAL A 764 3.74 -30.21 -8.28
CA VAL A 764 5.06 -30.66 -7.83
C VAL A 764 4.91 -31.35 -6.49
N GLU A 765 5.14 -32.66 -6.46
CA GLU A 765 5.19 -33.45 -5.24
C GLU A 765 6.54 -33.29 -4.53
N LEU A 766 6.51 -33.01 -3.23
CA LEU A 766 7.71 -32.99 -2.40
C LEU A 766 7.88 -34.35 -1.71
N PRO A 767 9.05 -35.00 -1.82
CA PRO A 767 9.29 -36.27 -1.15
C PRO A 767 9.24 -36.10 0.39
N PRO A 768 8.77 -37.12 1.13
CA PRO A 768 8.75 -37.06 2.60
C PRO A 768 10.17 -36.92 3.15
N VAL A 769 10.31 -36.14 4.23
CA VAL A 769 11.59 -35.93 4.92
C VAL A 769 12.04 -37.27 5.50
N THR A 770 13.01 -37.95 4.86
CA THR A 770 13.64 -39.13 5.47
C THR A 770 14.62 -38.65 6.52
N GLU A 771 14.31 -38.86 7.80
CA GLU A 771 15.31 -38.84 8.87
C GLU A 771 16.40 -39.84 8.51
N SER A 772 17.58 -39.35 8.12
CA SER A 772 18.75 -40.19 7.93
C SER A 772 19.28 -40.62 9.29
N ILE A 773 18.66 -41.63 9.90
CA ILE A 773 19.30 -42.43 10.94
C ILE A 773 20.33 -43.31 10.23
N GLY A 774 21.60 -43.02 10.49
CA GLY A 774 22.70 -43.77 9.93
C GLY A 774 22.67 -45.23 10.39
N THR A 775 22.79 -46.14 9.44
CA THR A 775 23.43 -47.44 9.63
C THR A 775 24.13 -47.80 8.33
N GLY A 776 25.46 -47.92 8.39
CA GLY A 776 26.29 -48.27 7.26
C GLY A 776 25.99 -49.67 6.71
N LYS A 777 26.30 -49.83 5.43
CA LYS A 777 26.74 -51.10 4.84
C LYS A 777 27.56 -50.80 3.58
N GLU A 778 28.81 -51.27 3.62
CA GLU A 778 29.72 -51.45 2.48
C GLU A 778 29.06 -52.38 1.44
N GLU A 779 29.30 -52.29 0.13
CA GLU A 779 30.51 -52.66 -0.66
C GLU A 779 30.10 -52.56 -2.19
N PRO A 780 30.93 -52.84 -3.23
CA PRO A 780 32.25 -52.28 -3.61
C PRO A 780 32.40 -51.92 -5.13
N GLY A 781 33.45 -51.14 -5.46
CA GLY A 781 34.17 -51.12 -6.76
C GLY A 781 33.57 -50.27 -7.91
N ALA A 782 34.31 -49.51 -8.72
CA ALA A 782 35.75 -49.43 -8.94
C ALA A 782 36.17 -48.17 -9.76
N ARG A 783 37.47 -47.83 -9.67
CA ARG A 783 38.38 -47.12 -10.61
C ARG A 783 38.54 -45.59 -10.56
N SER A 784 39.44 -45.21 -9.65
CA SER A 784 40.62 -44.31 -9.76
C SER A 784 40.99 -43.71 -11.14
N ILE A 785 41.15 -42.38 -11.18
CA ILE A 785 42.20 -41.66 -11.93
C ILE A 785 42.76 -40.52 -11.03
N VAL A 786 44.10 -40.45 -11.00
CA VAL A 786 45.00 -39.67 -10.13
C VAL A 786 45.23 -38.23 -10.65
N PRO A 787 45.54 -37.22 -9.80
CA PRO A 787 45.91 -35.86 -10.23
C PRO A 787 47.44 -35.66 -10.27
N PRO A 788 48.00 -34.68 -11.01
CA PRO A 788 49.41 -34.35 -10.91
C PRO A 788 49.68 -33.16 -9.97
N GLU A 789 50.78 -33.31 -9.24
CA GLU A 789 51.40 -32.39 -8.31
C GLU A 789 52.17 -31.23 -8.97
N SER A 790 52.39 -30.21 -8.16
CA SER A 790 53.24 -29.03 -8.30
C SER A 790 54.72 -29.33 -8.57
N THR A 791 55.39 -28.44 -9.32
CA THR A 791 56.84 -28.24 -9.26
C THR A 791 57.19 -26.75 -9.37
N ASP A 792 57.86 -26.26 -8.33
CA ASP A 792 58.63 -24.99 -8.27
C ASP A 792 59.92 -25.06 -9.10
N LEU A 793 60.45 -23.88 -9.48
CA LEU A 793 61.85 -23.48 -9.82
C LEU A 793 61.79 -22.37 -10.90
N ILE A 794 62.37 -21.16 -10.82
CA ILE A 794 63.69 -20.70 -10.34
C ILE A 794 63.69 -19.17 -10.10
N LEU A 795 64.51 -18.76 -9.14
CA LEU A 795 64.86 -17.38 -8.74
C LEU A 795 65.92 -16.70 -9.64
N GLY A 796 65.73 -15.38 -9.82
CA GLY A 796 66.77 -14.34 -9.63
C GLY A 796 67.33 -13.62 -10.87
N PRO A 797 67.97 -12.43 -10.74
CA PRO A 797 67.99 -11.51 -9.60
C PRO A 797 67.80 -10.00 -9.94
N GLU A 798 67.50 -9.25 -8.87
CA GLU A 798 67.83 -7.84 -8.50
C GLU A 798 68.21 -6.78 -9.55
N ARG A 799 67.54 -5.60 -9.44
CA ARG A 799 68.22 -4.30 -9.22
C ARG A 799 67.25 -3.18 -8.81
N GLU A 800 67.54 -2.59 -7.64
CA GLU A 800 67.55 -1.17 -7.26
C GLU A 800 66.61 -0.18 -7.99
N MET A 801 65.80 0.60 -7.26
CA MET A 801 66.26 1.84 -6.60
C MET A 801 65.10 2.57 -5.88
N SER A 802 65.37 2.91 -4.61
CA SER A 802 64.79 3.95 -3.73
C SER A 802 63.30 3.99 -3.42
#